data_AF-A0A7V9BUA0-F1
#
_entry.id   AF-A0A7V9BUA0-F1
#
_cell.length_a   1.000
_cell.length_b   1.000
_cell.length_c   1.000
_cell.angle_alpha   90.00
_cell.angle_beta   90.00
_cell.angle_gamma   90.00
#
_symmetry.space_group_name_H-M   'P 1'
#
loop_
_entity.id
_entity.type
_entity.pdbx_description
1 polymer ?
#
loop_
_entity_poly.entity_id
_entity_poly.type
_entity_poly.pdbx_seq_one_letter_code
_entity_poly.pdbx_strand_id
1 'polypeptide(L)'
;MARTVRESKSCEQPKNEIPARLTEAALLLDTLNAAGTVDAIALRCLIRREGGYCGADVVLFLLAYFACGANTGLKRFYQSALPWWSRLAAMGGRVQMPSPPAMSRALSSVQSDEMQAFHRWFLTEALDLGPLLTHPVVQHRDAKGRPWHVFHFDPTSPALRQRALPAREGLPDGQRRAAPLCKAGKSGRKRGEVLFTRSVLQHAGSGLWLDMCVEAGHGEQRQQLRSAIGAVVHVCKGIGHPSDMAVICADGQWGGVPSLASFREANTRFVTRLSRYQLLERPEILRALRAATWVLVPDSGSGPQRSATDVGWVHLEASERTLREDGSRFGAERVRLVMTRYPKHERSKKGARGELIDGTVYEMFVTDLDEEGWPAEMVCATYFGRCGQENRFAQENREIQLDRIYAYDPAGQELASVVGAFVWNWRVLCGFLSNIPAHGDVPAQRQYAPKLDERAFPPLPDGKDEPGQPEEKALLEPESDETNEEPRTVDHEQRLVHRRHARALMQKHLPELFRSSHLEVKGWTLDRHRGTLICPNLAVFEWYTTTNNPKGTSPQAAYRTRQKDVCTVCPKRASCRRDPESKRNYRPGFVLPPALAGQVTTPAELIPNPTKHNARPPPLLLPPSSARGRLEVTESALLPAEARKACRRLASAATLVVVVSPLPPKREAHPLMAIDARRRRHGRCTHAENVARYALPDGVTVKIQLRAPAQQLALLAALRHRTTTSPPPAAGSA
;
A
#
# COMPACT_ATOMS: atom_id res chain seq x y z
N MET A 1 15.27 23.86 -16.49
CA MET A 1 14.93 24.84 -17.54
C MET A 1 13.62 24.45 -18.19
N ALA A 2 12.54 25.19 -17.96
CA ALA A 2 11.31 25.03 -18.75
C ALA A 2 11.38 26.03 -19.90
N ARG A 3 11.59 25.56 -21.13
CA ARG A 3 11.62 26.42 -22.32
C ARG A 3 10.18 26.82 -22.62
N THR A 4 9.76 28.01 -22.19
CA THR A 4 8.45 28.57 -22.54
C THR A 4 8.41 28.71 -24.06
N VAL A 5 7.73 27.78 -24.73
CA VAL A 5 7.46 27.87 -26.15
C VAL A 5 6.58 29.11 -26.34
N ARG A 6 7.16 30.18 -26.89
CA ARG A 6 6.35 31.27 -27.44
C ARG A 6 5.60 30.68 -28.62
N GLU A 7 4.31 30.45 -28.45
CA GLU A 7 3.40 30.15 -29.56
C GLU A 7 3.55 31.28 -30.58
N SER A 8 4.04 30.96 -31.77
CA SER A 8 4.18 31.91 -32.88
C SER A 8 2.80 32.40 -33.29
N LYS A 9 2.69 33.68 -33.67
CA LYS A 9 1.41 34.26 -34.14
C LYS A 9 0.80 33.38 -35.24
N SER A 10 -0.51 33.18 -35.13
CA SER A 10 -1.26 32.10 -35.74
C SER A 10 -1.21 32.07 -37.27
N CYS A 11 -0.84 30.91 -37.82
CA CYS A 11 -1.58 30.39 -38.97
C CYS A 11 -2.97 29.97 -38.45
N GLU A 12 -4.05 30.29 -39.16
CA GLU A 12 -5.41 29.93 -38.73
C GLU A 12 -5.60 28.41 -38.78
N GLN A 13 -5.52 27.75 -37.61
CA GLN A 13 -5.81 26.32 -37.55
C GLN A 13 -7.29 26.07 -37.90
N PRO A 14 -7.61 25.11 -38.80
CA PRO A 14 -8.99 24.87 -39.21
C PRO A 14 -9.88 24.57 -38.00
N LYS A 15 -11.07 25.19 -37.93
CA LYS A 15 -11.99 25.10 -36.78
C LYS A 15 -12.38 23.66 -36.40
N ASN A 16 -12.22 22.69 -37.31
CA ASN A 16 -12.53 21.27 -37.10
C ASN A 16 -11.30 20.40 -36.79
N GLU A 17 -10.09 20.94 -36.88
CA GLU A 17 -8.85 20.21 -36.59
C GLU A 17 -8.57 20.19 -35.09
N ILE A 18 -8.21 19.02 -34.57
CA ILE A 18 -7.79 18.85 -33.17
C ILE A 18 -6.31 19.26 -33.06
N PRO A 19 -5.92 20.15 -32.13
CA PRO A 19 -4.54 20.56 -31.97
C PRO A 19 -3.70 19.40 -31.45
N ALA A 20 -2.44 19.30 -31.89
CA ALA A 20 -1.56 18.16 -31.63
C ALA A 20 -1.49 17.73 -30.14
N ARG A 21 -1.55 18.68 -29.19
CA ARG A 21 -1.59 18.41 -27.74
C ARG A 21 -2.82 17.63 -27.26
N LEU A 22 -3.92 17.66 -28.03
CA LEU A 22 -5.17 16.96 -27.78
C LEU A 22 -5.34 15.72 -28.69
N THR A 23 -4.45 15.49 -29.67
CA THR A 23 -4.52 14.30 -30.55
C THR A 23 -4.52 13.00 -29.77
N GLU A 24 -3.64 12.85 -28.77
CA GLU A 24 -3.58 11.62 -27.96
C GLU A 24 -4.90 11.37 -27.21
N ALA A 25 -5.48 12.44 -26.64
CA ALA A 25 -6.80 12.37 -26.00
C ALA A 25 -7.89 11.98 -27.01
N ALA A 26 -7.92 12.62 -28.17
CA ALA A 26 -8.89 12.35 -29.22
C ALA A 26 -8.82 10.88 -29.71
N LEU A 27 -7.63 10.37 -30.00
CA LEU A 27 -7.41 8.97 -30.39
C LEU A 27 -7.85 7.99 -29.31
N LEU A 28 -7.53 8.28 -28.04
CA LEU A 28 -7.96 7.46 -26.90
C LEU A 28 -9.49 7.41 -26.79
N LEU A 29 -10.17 8.57 -26.82
CA LEU A 29 -11.63 8.62 -26.68
C LEU A 29 -12.33 7.88 -27.83
N ASP A 30 -11.90 8.08 -29.07
CA ASP A 30 -12.43 7.37 -30.24
C ASP A 30 -12.17 5.85 -30.20
N THR A 31 -10.98 5.42 -29.74
CA THR A 31 -10.67 3.99 -29.55
C THR A 31 -11.62 3.35 -28.54
N LEU A 32 -11.86 4.01 -27.40
CA LEU A 32 -12.78 3.52 -26.35
C LEU A 32 -14.25 3.60 -26.75
N ASN A 33 -14.62 4.52 -27.64
CA ASN A 33 -15.98 4.64 -28.15
C ASN A 33 -16.27 3.56 -29.20
N ALA A 34 -15.34 3.34 -30.15
CA ALA A 34 -15.42 2.26 -31.13
C ALA A 34 -15.46 0.86 -30.47
N ALA A 35 -14.85 0.73 -29.29
CA ALA A 35 -14.87 -0.47 -28.47
C ALA A 35 -16.22 -0.79 -27.78
N GLY A 36 -17.11 0.19 -27.62
CA GLY A 36 -18.18 0.14 -26.63
C GLY A 36 -17.71 0.29 -25.16
N THR A 37 -16.42 0.52 -24.91
CA THR A 37 -15.89 0.73 -23.55
C THR A 37 -16.52 1.95 -22.89
N VAL A 38 -16.88 3.01 -23.63
CA VAL A 38 -17.55 4.18 -23.05
C VAL A 38 -18.93 3.84 -22.46
N ASP A 39 -19.71 2.98 -23.12
CA ASP A 39 -20.99 2.52 -22.59
C ASP A 39 -20.79 1.59 -21.38
N ALA A 40 -19.77 0.74 -21.40
CA ALA A 40 -19.39 -0.06 -20.23
C ALA A 40 -18.94 0.82 -19.04
N ILE A 41 -18.20 1.91 -19.27
CA ILE A 41 -17.89 2.91 -18.24
C ILE A 41 -19.19 3.58 -17.74
N ALA A 42 -20.12 3.91 -18.63
CA ALA A 42 -21.38 4.54 -18.24
C ALA A 42 -22.16 3.65 -17.26
N LEU A 43 -22.27 2.35 -17.56
CA LEU A 43 -22.95 1.35 -16.73
C LEU A 43 -22.23 1.03 -15.42
N ARG A 44 -20.89 0.99 -15.41
CA ARG A 44 -20.09 0.55 -14.24
C ARG A 44 -19.65 1.68 -13.32
N CYS A 45 -19.53 2.91 -13.81
CA CYS A 45 -19.08 4.07 -13.02
C CYS A 45 -20.28 4.79 -12.40
N LEU A 46 -20.79 4.27 -11.28
CA LEU A 46 -21.99 4.80 -10.63
C LEU A 46 -21.69 6.00 -9.73
N ILE A 47 -21.97 7.22 -10.22
CA ILE A 47 -21.89 8.46 -9.43
C ILE A 47 -23.28 8.84 -8.91
N ARG A 48 -23.48 8.74 -7.59
CA ARG A 48 -24.77 8.94 -6.92
C ARG A 48 -25.03 10.44 -6.65
N ARG A 49 -25.41 11.21 -7.67
CA ARG A 49 -25.73 12.65 -7.54
C ARG A 49 -27.05 13.05 -8.21
N GLU A 50 -27.84 13.84 -7.50
CA GLU A 50 -29.04 14.51 -8.05
C GLU A 50 -28.63 15.59 -9.08
N GLY A 51 -29.16 15.49 -10.30
CA GLY A 51 -28.96 16.50 -11.35
C GLY A 51 -27.50 16.66 -11.79
N GLY A 52 -27.07 15.88 -12.78
CA GLY A 52 -25.72 16.01 -13.30
C GLY A 52 -25.34 15.07 -14.43
N TYR A 53 -24.03 15.02 -14.62
CA TYR A 53 -23.25 14.16 -15.49
C TYR A 53 -23.12 12.75 -14.88
N CYS A 54 -23.07 11.71 -15.71
CA CYS A 54 -22.83 10.33 -15.27
C CYS A 54 -21.33 10.03 -15.08
N GLY A 55 -20.98 8.81 -14.69
CA GLY A 55 -19.58 8.40 -14.53
C GLY A 55 -18.76 8.49 -15.82
N ALA A 56 -19.32 8.08 -16.97
CA ALA A 56 -18.65 8.20 -18.26
C ALA A 56 -18.25 9.65 -18.57
N ASP A 57 -19.14 10.62 -18.38
CA ASP A 57 -18.83 12.04 -18.58
C ASP A 57 -17.61 12.51 -17.75
N VAL A 58 -17.49 12.02 -16.52
CA VAL A 58 -16.38 12.32 -15.60
C VAL A 58 -15.09 11.62 -16.04
N VAL A 59 -15.17 10.34 -16.39
CA VAL A 59 -14.03 9.55 -16.86
C VAL A 59 -13.49 10.10 -18.18
N LEU A 60 -14.34 10.45 -19.15
CA LEU A 60 -13.94 11.05 -20.44
C LEU A 60 -13.17 12.36 -20.26
N PHE A 61 -13.60 13.23 -19.35
CA PHE A 61 -12.84 14.45 -18.99
C PHE A 61 -11.45 14.08 -18.48
N LEU A 62 -11.36 13.15 -17.53
CA LEU A 62 -10.11 12.75 -16.90
C LEU A 62 -9.17 12.07 -17.89
N LEU A 63 -9.68 11.20 -18.76
CA LEU A 63 -8.94 10.59 -19.87
C LEU A 63 -8.32 11.68 -20.76
N ALA A 64 -9.12 12.68 -21.18
CA ALA A 64 -8.61 13.79 -21.98
C ALA A 64 -7.56 14.64 -21.25
N TYR A 65 -7.75 14.87 -19.94
CA TYR A 65 -6.80 15.59 -19.09
C TYR A 65 -5.45 14.87 -18.95
N PHE A 66 -5.44 13.56 -18.69
CA PHE A 66 -4.22 12.78 -18.51
C PHE A 66 -3.52 12.45 -19.84
N ALA A 67 -4.29 12.18 -20.91
CA ALA A 67 -3.75 11.89 -22.23
C ALA A 67 -3.05 13.11 -22.86
N CYS A 68 -3.56 14.33 -22.66
CA CYS A 68 -2.87 15.54 -23.13
C CYS A 68 -1.60 15.90 -22.33
N GLY A 69 -1.28 15.18 -21.25
CA GLY A 69 -0.10 15.43 -20.42
C GLY A 69 -0.10 16.79 -19.71
N ALA A 70 -1.28 17.34 -19.40
CA ALA A 70 -1.41 18.67 -18.81
C ALA A 70 -0.75 18.76 -17.42
N ASN A 71 0.29 19.59 -17.30
CA ASN A 71 0.94 19.91 -16.03
C ASN A 71 0.18 20.96 -15.18
N THR A 72 -0.96 21.45 -15.69
CA THR A 72 -1.82 22.47 -15.07
C THR A 72 -3.04 21.83 -14.38
N GLY A 73 -3.72 22.54 -13.47
CA GLY A 73 -4.93 22.00 -12.84
C GLY A 73 -6.13 21.92 -13.79
N LEU A 74 -7.10 21.03 -13.48
CA LEU A 74 -8.29 20.71 -14.30
C LEU A 74 -9.00 21.95 -14.90
N LYS A 75 -9.12 23.05 -14.15
CA LYS A 75 -9.72 24.31 -14.63
C LYS A 75 -8.95 24.93 -15.81
N ARG A 76 -7.61 24.99 -15.72
CA ARG A 76 -6.76 25.58 -16.77
C ARG A 76 -6.73 24.69 -18.02
N PHE A 77 -6.70 23.38 -17.85
CA PHE A 77 -6.88 22.42 -18.96
C PHE A 77 -8.22 22.63 -19.67
N TYR A 78 -9.34 22.66 -18.93
CA TYR A 78 -10.65 22.91 -19.52
C TYR A 78 -10.69 24.23 -20.31
N GLN A 79 -10.14 25.32 -19.75
CA GLN A 79 -10.08 26.61 -20.43
C GLN A 79 -9.27 26.55 -21.74
N SER A 80 -8.17 25.79 -21.77
CA SER A 80 -7.34 25.64 -22.97
C SER A 80 -7.89 24.64 -24.00
N ALA A 81 -8.75 23.71 -23.57
CA ALA A 81 -9.44 22.74 -24.42
C ALA A 81 -10.82 23.23 -24.92
N LEU A 82 -11.35 24.34 -24.36
CA LEU A 82 -12.70 24.83 -24.59
C LEU A 82 -13.12 24.92 -26.08
N PRO A 83 -12.29 25.43 -27.03
CA PRO A 83 -12.67 25.51 -28.44
C PRO A 83 -12.96 24.15 -29.11
N TRP A 84 -12.46 23.06 -28.55
CA TRP A 84 -12.62 21.69 -29.05
C TRP A 84 -13.43 20.80 -28.10
N TRP A 85 -13.98 21.35 -27.01
CA TRP A 85 -14.58 20.58 -25.92
C TRP A 85 -15.77 19.73 -26.35
N SER A 86 -16.66 20.28 -27.18
CA SER A 86 -17.79 19.56 -27.76
C SER A 86 -17.37 18.47 -28.75
N ARG A 87 -16.26 18.66 -29.48
CA ARG A 87 -15.71 17.64 -30.38
C ARG A 87 -15.11 16.47 -29.60
N LEU A 88 -14.32 16.75 -28.56
CA LEU A 88 -13.80 15.70 -27.67
C LEU A 88 -14.92 14.94 -26.97
N ALA A 89 -15.98 15.63 -26.52
CA ALA A 89 -17.16 14.98 -25.95
C ALA A 89 -17.83 14.05 -26.98
N ALA A 90 -18.02 14.53 -28.21
CA ALA A 90 -18.68 13.78 -29.28
C ALA A 90 -17.87 12.54 -29.71
N MET A 91 -16.54 12.58 -29.66
CA MET A 91 -15.69 11.41 -29.90
C MET A 91 -15.89 10.30 -28.85
N GLY A 92 -16.32 10.65 -27.62
CA GLY A 92 -16.76 9.71 -26.59
C GLY A 92 -18.28 9.51 -26.56
N GLY A 93 -19.00 9.77 -27.66
CA GLY A 93 -20.45 9.55 -27.72
C GLY A 93 -21.29 10.53 -26.89
N ARG A 94 -20.73 11.68 -26.45
CA ARG A 94 -21.41 12.66 -25.58
C ARG A 94 -21.61 14.02 -26.24
N VAL A 95 -22.69 14.71 -25.89
CA VAL A 95 -22.93 16.12 -26.29
C VAL A 95 -21.95 17.08 -25.61
N GLN A 96 -21.62 16.82 -24.34
CA GLN A 96 -20.74 17.66 -23.54
C GLN A 96 -20.15 16.90 -22.35
N MET A 97 -18.91 17.24 -21.97
CA MET A 97 -18.25 16.78 -20.74
C MET A 97 -18.34 17.84 -19.62
N PRO A 98 -18.12 17.48 -18.34
CA PRO A 98 -18.31 18.37 -17.19
C PRO A 98 -17.52 19.68 -17.26
N SER A 99 -18.12 20.78 -16.80
CA SER A 99 -17.37 22.00 -16.49
C SER A 99 -16.56 21.82 -15.18
N PRO A 100 -15.50 22.61 -14.90
CA PRO A 100 -14.66 22.40 -13.72
C PRO A 100 -15.40 22.41 -12.37
N PRO A 101 -16.43 23.25 -12.13
CA PRO A 101 -17.25 23.16 -10.93
C PRO A 101 -18.13 21.90 -10.88
N ALA A 102 -18.59 21.39 -12.03
CA ALA A 102 -19.34 20.15 -12.11
C ALA A 102 -18.44 18.93 -11.85
N MET A 103 -17.25 18.91 -12.43
CA MET A 103 -16.20 17.92 -12.17
C MET A 103 -15.86 17.86 -10.66
N SER A 104 -15.57 19.00 -10.04
CA SER A 104 -15.27 19.07 -8.60
C SER A 104 -16.37 18.47 -7.73
N ARG A 105 -17.66 18.69 -8.08
CA ARG A 105 -18.79 18.10 -7.34
C ARG A 105 -18.98 16.61 -7.62
N ALA A 106 -18.75 16.19 -8.86
CA ALA A 106 -18.90 14.78 -9.25
C ALA A 106 -17.85 13.89 -8.57
N LEU A 107 -16.59 14.33 -8.50
CA LEU A 107 -15.55 13.62 -7.74
C LEU A 107 -15.89 13.52 -6.25
N SER A 108 -16.46 14.58 -5.65
CA SER A 108 -16.98 14.54 -4.27
C SER A 108 -18.28 13.73 -4.09
N SER A 109 -18.79 13.07 -5.13
CA SER A 109 -20.00 12.22 -5.09
C SER A 109 -19.73 10.76 -5.46
N VAL A 110 -18.46 10.39 -5.70
CA VAL A 110 -18.05 8.98 -5.88
C VAL A 110 -18.17 8.27 -4.53
N GLN A 111 -18.52 6.98 -4.53
CA GLN A 111 -18.62 6.16 -3.31
C GLN A 111 -17.59 5.04 -3.37
N SER A 112 -16.98 4.69 -2.24
CA SER A 112 -15.88 3.72 -2.20
C SER A 112 -16.27 2.34 -2.73
N ASP A 113 -17.46 1.83 -2.37
CA ASP A 113 -17.91 0.50 -2.75
C ASP A 113 -18.09 0.37 -4.28
N GLU A 114 -18.70 1.38 -4.90
CA GLU A 114 -18.86 1.50 -6.36
C GLU A 114 -17.49 1.62 -7.05
N MET A 115 -16.58 2.37 -6.43
CA MET A 115 -15.23 2.61 -6.95
C MET A 115 -14.39 1.34 -6.95
N GLN A 116 -14.51 0.48 -5.94
CA GLN A 116 -13.75 -0.78 -5.86
C GLN A 116 -14.11 -1.74 -7.00
N ALA A 117 -15.40 -1.90 -7.29
CA ALA A 117 -15.86 -2.72 -8.42
C ALA A 117 -15.43 -2.10 -9.77
N PHE A 118 -15.51 -0.77 -9.90
CA PHE A 118 -15.13 -0.06 -11.11
C PHE A 118 -13.61 -0.10 -11.38
N HIS A 119 -12.74 0.12 -10.39
CA HIS A 119 -11.29 0.21 -10.62
C HIS A 119 -10.70 -1.09 -11.15
N ARG A 120 -11.22 -2.25 -10.70
CA ARG A 120 -10.64 -3.55 -11.06
C ARG A 120 -10.88 -3.81 -12.53
N TRP A 121 -12.16 -3.84 -12.92
CA TRP A 121 -12.56 -3.92 -14.32
C TRP A 121 -11.84 -2.88 -15.19
N PHE A 122 -11.76 -1.63 -14.74
CA PHE A 122 -11.17 -0.57 -15.56
C PHE A 122 -9.66 -0.77 -15.80
N LEU A 123 -8.90 -1.26 -14.81
CA LEU A 123 -7.46 -1.47 -14.96
C LEU A 123 -7.08 -2.83 -15.57
N THR A 124 -7.93 -3.87 -15.42
CA THR A 124 -7.60 -5.25 -15.85
C THR A 124 -8.38 -5.77 -17.06
N GLU A 125 -9.58 -5.24 -17.33
CA GLU A 125 -10.50 -5.78 -18.36
C GLU A 125 -10.90 -4.76 -19.44
N ALA A 126 -10.96 -3.46 -19.13
CA ALA A 126 -11.42 -2.42 -20.07
C ALA A 126 -10.42 -2.11 -21.21
N LEU A 127 -9.26 -2.78 -21.21
CA LEU A 127 -8.33 -2.88 -22.33
C LEU A 127 -8.08 -4.36 -22.60
N ASP A 128 -7.95 -4.76 -23.87
CA ASP A 128 -7.40 -6.07 -24.22
C ASP A 128 -5.89 -6.11 -23.89
N LEU A 129 -5.59 -6.48 -22.65
CA LEU A 129 -4.21 -6.65 -22.16
C LEU A 129 -3.61 -7.99 -22.60
N GLY A 130 -4.41 -8.91 -23.15
CA GLY A 130 -4.01 -10.27 -23.49
C GLY A 130 -2.74 -10.32 -24.36
N PRO A 131 -2.71 -9.69 -25.56
CA PRO A 131 -1.57 -9.69 -26.46
C PRO A 131 -0.25 -9.18 -25.85
N LEU A 132 -0.31 -8.30 -24.84
CA LEU A 132 0.85 -7.79 -24.13
C LEU A 132 1.26 -8.71 -22.98
N LEU A 133 0.30 -9.23 -22.22
CA LEU A 133 0.57 -10.03 -21.02
C LEU A 133 0.92 -11.49 -21.33
N THR A 134 0.42 -12.08 -22.41
CA THR A 134 0.84 -13.42 -22.85
C THR A 134 2.18 -13.40 -23.58
N HIS A 135 2.74 -12.23 -23.93
CA HIS A 135 3.98 -12.17 -24.68
C HIS A 135 5.20 -12.44 -23.79
N PRO A 136 6.11 -13.38 -24.15
CA PRO A 136 7.24 -13.76 -23.31
C PRO A 136 8.18 -12.60 -22.91
N VAL A 137 8.16 -11.48 -23.65
CA VAL A 137 8.96 -10.27 -23.36
C VAL A 137 8.59 -9.59 -22.02
N VAL A 138 7.39 -9.81 -21.48
CA VAL A 138 6.98 -9.26 -20.16
C VAL A 138 7.11 -10.27 -19.02
N GLN A 139 7.50 -11.50 -19.32
CA GLN A 139 7.64 -12.58 -18.34
C GLN A 139 9.07 -12.61 -17.80
N HIS A 140 9.20 -12.98 -16.54
CA HIS A 140 10.48 -13.40 -15.96
C HIS A 140 10.64 -14.91 -16.26
N ARG A 141 11.86 -15.43 -16.19
CA ARG A 141 12.11 -16.88 -16.25
C ARG A 141 12.95 -17.32 -15.07
N ASP A 142 12.57 -18.42 -14.45
CA ASP A 142 13.32 -18.99 -13.33
C ASP A 142 14.52 -19.82 -13.80
N ALA A 143 15.30 -20.37 -12.87
CA ALA A 143 16.49 -21.18 -13.17
C ALA A 143 16.18 -22.55 -13.82
N LYS A 144 14.89 -22.87 -14.02
CA LYS A 144 14.36 -24.03 -14.77
C LYS A 144 13.80 -23.61 -16.14
N GLY A 145 13.80 -22.31 -16.45
CA GLY A 145 13.29 -21.72 -17.68
C GLY A 145 11.78 -21.55 -17.75
N ARG A 146 11.05 -21.83 -16.66
CA ARG A 146 9.60 -21.66 -16.58
C ARG A 146 9.25 -20.16 -16.59
N PRO A 147 8.18 -19.73 -17.28
CA PRO A 147 7.76 -18.33 -17.30
C PRO A 147 7.02 -17.94 -16.01
N TRP A 148 7.30 -16.74 -15.50
CA TRP A 148 6.72 -16.18 -14.28
C TRP A 148 6.23 -14.75 -14.50
N HIS A 149 5.11 -14.40 -13.88
CA HIS A 149 4.65 -13.02 -13.78
C HIS A 149 5.01 -12.45 -12.40
N VAL A 150 5.80 -11.38 -12.38
CA VAL A 150 6.22 -10.69 -11.13
C VAL A 150 5.40 -9.42 -10.98
N PHE A 151 4.89 -9.19 -9.76
CA PHE A 151 4.04 -8.06 -9.42
C PHE A 151 4.62 -7.31 -8.22
N HIS A 152 4.67 -5.98 -8.29
CA HIS A 152 5.16 -5.12 -7.22
C HIS A 152 3.99 -4.44 -6.50
N PHE A 153 3.86 -4.70 -5.21
CA PHE A 153 2.84 -4.07 -4.35
C PHE A 153 3.48 -3.12 -3.35
N ASP A 154 3.22 -1.81 -3.50
CA ASP A 154 3.83 -0.77 -2.66
C ASP A 154 2.81 0.33 -2.27
N PRO A 155 2.44 0.41 -0.99
CA PRO A 155 1.60 1.48 -0.49
C PRO A 155 2.42 2.73 -0.13
N THR A 156 2.19 3.80 -0.88
CA THR A 156 2.77 5.11 -0.58
C THR A 156 1.89 5.85 0.42
N SER A 157 2.48 6.52 1.41
CA SER A 157 1.73 7.37 2.36
C SER A 157 2.08 8.87 2.20
N PRO A 158 1.44 9.62 1.28
CA PRO A 158 1.57 11.06 1.19
C PRO A 158 1.14 11.75 2.50
N ALA A 159 2.04 12.57 3.05
CA ALA A 159 1.77 13.39 4.23
C ALA A 159 1.47 14.84 3.81
N LEU A 160 0.36 15.39 4.29
CA LEU A 160 -0.07 16.75 4.01
C LEU A 160 0.19 17.65 5.21
N ARG A 161 0.47 18.94 4.94
CA ARG A 161 0.57 19.96 5.99
C ARG A 161 -0.75 20.67 6.21
N GLN A 162 -1.19 20.70 7.46
CA GLN A 162 -2.35 21.45 7.92
C GLN A 162 -1.90 22.83 8.41
N ARG A 163 -2.15 23.86 7.60
CA ARG A 163 -2.01 25.26 8.07
C ARG A 163 -3.02 25.57 9.16
N ALA A 164 -2.73 26.57 10.00
CA ALA A 164 -3.73 27.14 10.90
C ALA A 164 -4.97 27.57 10.09
N LEU A 165 -6.15 27.31 10.63
CA LEU A 165 -7.40 27.81 10.08
C LEU A 165 -7.57 29.27 10.49
N PRO A 166 -8.16 30.14 9.65
CA PRO A 166 -8.51 31.47 10.07
C PRO A 166 -9.59 31.37 11.16
N ALA A 167 -9.30 31.94 12.33
CA ALA A 167 -10.26 32.12 13.41
C ALA A 167 -10.35 33.62 13.68
N ARG A 168 -11.55 34.19 13.53
CA ARG A 168 -11.92 35.56 13.90
C ARG A 168 -13.38 35.54 14.32
N GLU A 169 -13.73 36.43 15.23
CA GLU A 169 -15.12 36.70 15.58
C GLU A 169 -15.92 37.08 14.32
N GLY A 170 -17.17 36.59 14.23
CA GLY A 170 -18.04 36.79 13.07
C GLY A 170 -17.73 35.94 11.82
N LEU A 171 -16.67 35.12 11.81
CA LEU A 171 -16.45 34.12 10.75
C LEU A 171 -17.04 32.74 11.13
N PRO A 172 -17.56 31.97 10.16
CA PRO A 172 -17.95 30.58 10.41
C PRO A 172 -16.73 29.70 10.71
N ASP A 173 -16.95 28.59 11.41
CA ASP A 173 -15.90 27.63 11.78
C ASP A 173 -15.07 27.20 10.56
N GLY A 174 -13.75 27.35 10.68
CA GLY A 174 -12.82 27.00 9.61
C GLY A 174 -12.84 25.50 9.31
N GLN A 175 -13.23 25.12 8.09
CA GLN A 175 -13.25 23.71 7.68
C GLN A 175 -11.98 23.31 6.90
N ARG A 176 -11.40 22.16 7.26
CA ARG A 176 -10.25 21.59 6.56
C ARG A 176 -10.70 20.78 5.34
N ARG A 177 -10.46 21.29 4.13
CA ARG A 177 -10.81 20.59 2.88
C ARG A 177 -10.33 19.15 2.83
N ALA A 178 -9.09 18.87 3.26
CA ALA A 178 -8.49 17.53 3.25
C ALA A 178 -8.89 16.62 4.44
N ALA A 179 -9.89 16.98 5.25
CA ALA A 179 -10.34 16.14 6.37
C ALA A 179 -10.92 14.78 5.94
N PRO A 180 -11.69 14.65 4.84
CA PRO A 180 -12.18 13.34 4.40
C PRO A 180 -11.04 12.47 3.83
N LEU A 181 -10.14 13.07 3.03
CA LEU A 181 -9.01 12.37 2.43
C LEU A 181 -7.97 11.87 3.45
N CYS A 182 -7.79 12.52 4.61
CA CYS A 182 -6.61 12.28 5.45
C CYS A 182 -6.93 12.11 6.95
N LYS A 183 -6.24 11.17 7.61
CA LYS A 183 -6.27 11.00 9.08
C LYS A 183 -4.92 11.36 9.69
N ALA A 184 -4.91 11.67 10.98
CA ALA A 184 -3.68 11.90 11.74
C ALA A 184 -2.79 10.65 11.71
N GLY A 185 -1.51 10.81 11.38
CA GLY A 185 -0.58 9.70 11.23
C GLY A 185 0.87 10.16 11.12
N LYS A 186 1.81 9.31 11.57
CA LYS A 186 3.24 9.61 11.51
C LYS A 186 3.86 8.95 10.29
N SER A 187 4.14 9.74 9.25
CA SER A 187 4.87 9.27 8.05
C SER A 187 6.37 8.97 8.28
N GLY A 188 6.80 8.86 9.55
CA GLY A 188 8.19 8.69 9.99
C GLY A 188 9.09 9.90 9.73
N ARG A 189 9.29 10.24 8.45
CA ARG A 189 10.32 11.17 7.97
C ARG A 189 9.77 12.49 7.42
N LYS A 190 8.51 12.57 6.96
CA LYS A 190 7.95 13.80 6.38
C LYS A 190 7.21 14.61 7.45
N ARG A 191 7.49 15.92 7.52
CA ARG A 191 6.78 16.88 8.40
C ARG A 191 5.38 17.17 7.82
N GLY A 192 4.40 16.33 8.13
CA GLY A 192 2.98 16.55 7.88
C GLY A 192 2.17 15.96 9.04
N GLU A 193 1.07 16.61 9.39
CA GLU A 193 0.24 16.29 10.57
C GLU A 193 -0.81 15.21 10.25
N VAL A 194 -1.21 15.12 8.97
CA VAL A 194 -2.12 14.09 8.46
C VAL A 194 -1.54 13.41 7.23
N LEU A 195 -2.01 12.21 6.95
CA LEU A 195 -1.65 11.45 5.77
C LEU A 195 -2.85 10.68 5.21
N PHE A 196 -2.69 10.28 3.96
CA PHE A 196 -3.49 9.27 3.29
C PHE A 196 -2.54 8.22 2.71
N THR A 197 -3.08 7.07 2.30
CA THR A 197 -2.32 6.02 1.66
C THR A 197 -2.88 5.79 0.26
N ARG A 198 -1.97 5.74 -0.73
CA ARG A 198 -2.25 5.28 -2.09
C ARG A 198 -1.51 3.96 -2.29
N SER A 199 -2.26 2.88 -2.32
CA SER A 199 -1.77 1.53 -2.56
C SER A 199 -1.86 1.21 -4.03
N VAL A 200 -0.82 0.56 -4.58
CA VAL A 200 -0.76 0.22 -6.00
C VAL A 200 -0.18 -1.17 -6.22
N LEU A 201 -0.75 -1.87 -7.20
CA LEU A 201 -0.19 -3.07 -7.79
C LEU A 201 0.34 -2.73 -9.20
N GLN A 202 1.59 -3.09 -9.46
CA GLN A 202 2.20 -3.00 -10.78
C GLN A 202 2.61 -4.38 -11.27
N HIS A 203 2.28 -4.74 -12.51
CA HIS A 203 2.96 -5.86 -13.17
C HIS A 203 4.37 -5.40 -13.55
N ALA A 204 5.40 -6.03 -12.97
CA ALA A 204 6.79 -5.57 -13.06
C ALA A 204 7.26 -5.51 -14.52
N GLY A 205 7.00 -6.57 -15.29
CA GLY A 205 7.56 -6.70 -16.64
C GLY A 205 6.86 -5.93 -17.75
N SER A 206 5.61 -5.52 -17.55
CA SER A 206 4.92 -4.61 -18.48
C SER A 206 4.81 -3.17 -17.95
N GLY A 207 5.08 -2.95 -16.66
CA GLY A 207 4.91 -1.65 -16.01
C GLY A 207 3.45 -1.17 -15.94
N LEU A 208 2.47 -2.03 -16.22
CA LEU A 208 1.04 -1.74 -16.10
C LEU A 208 0.62 -1.64 -14.64
N TRP A 209 -0.32 -0.74 -14.34
CA TRP A 209 -0.99 -0.64 -13.04
C TRP A 209 -2.26 -1.49 -13.06
N LEU A 210 -2.44 -2.40 -12.09
CA LEU A 210 -3.52 -3.40 -12.12
C LEU A 210 -4.51 -3.28 -10.95
N ASP A 211 -4.10 -2.64 -9.86
CA ASP A 211 -4.96 -2.29 -8.72
C ASP A 211 -4.47 -0.95 -8.17
N MET A 212 -5.39 -0.09 -7.73
CA MET A 212 -5.06 1.15 -7.06
C MET A 212 -6.18 1.54 -6.08
N CYS A 213 -5.82 1.64 -4.79
CA CYS A 213 -6.71 2.04 -3.71
C CYS A 213 -6.23 3.35 -3.06
N VAL A 214 -7.14 4.25 -2.68
CA VAL A 214 -6.83 5.49 -1.94
C VAL A 214 -7.65 5.55 -0.64
N GLU A 215 -6.96 5.51 0.49
CA GLU A 215 -7.60 5.49 1.80
C GLU A 215 -7.06 6.56 2.77
N ALA A 216 -7.94 7.05 3.64
CA ALA A 216 -7.57 8.05 4.64
C ALA A 216 -6.80 7.44 5.82
N GLY A 217 -5.67 8.04 6.18
CA GLY A 217 -4.72 7.45 7.13
C GLY A 217 -3.88 6.37 6.46
N HIS A 218 -3.58 5.29 7.18
CA HIS A 218 -2.90 4.12 6.60
C HIS A 218 -3.83 3.17 5.83
N GLY A 219 -5.14 3.47 5.81
CA GLY A 219 -6.19 2.59 5.31
C GLY A 219 -6.33 1.28 6.09
N GLU A 220 -7.14 0.35 5.59
CA GLU A 220 -7.19 -1.02 6.10
C GLU A 220 -6.25 -1.92 5.29
N GLN A 221 -5.04 -2.07 5.82
CA GLN A 221 -3.93 -2.74 5.15
C GLN A 221 -4.28 -4.15 4.64
N ARG A 222 -5.05 -4.94 5.41
CA ARG A 222 -5.44 -6.30 4.98
C ARG A 222 -6.40 -6.28 3.78
N GLN A 223 -7.27 -5.28 3.68
CA GLN A 223 -8.19 -5.12 2.55
C GLN A 223 -7.44 -4.68 1.29
N GLN A 224 -6.49 -3.73 1.41
CA GLN A 224 -5.63 -3.32 0.30
C GLN A 224 -4.84 -4.51 -0.28
N LEU A 225 -4.22 -5.32 0.59
CA LEU A 225 -3.47 -6.50 0.15
C LEU A 225 -4.38 -7.52 -0.53
N ARG A 226 -5.57 -7.80 0.03
CA ARG A 226 -6.55 -8.70 -0.61
C ARG A 226 -7.06 -8.18 -1.95
N SER A 227 -7.20 -6.86 -2.14
CA SER A 227 -7.56 -6.32 -3.46
C SER A 227 -6.46 -6.56 -4.48
N ALA A 228 -5.21 -6.26 -4.13
CA ALA A 228 -4.05 -6.51 -4.98
C ALA A 228 -3.88 -8.00 -5.33
N ILE A 229 -3.98 -8.91 -4.36
CA ILE A 229 -3.97 -10.37 -4.60
C ILE A 229 -5.13 -10.76 -5.55
N GLY A 230 -6.34 -10.25 -5.30
CA GLY A 230 -7.50 -10.50 -6.17
C GLY A 230 -7.30 -10.01 -7.61
N ALA A 231 -6.63 -8.88 -7.81
CA ALA A 231 -6.27 -8.38 -9.14
C ALA A 231 -5.20 -9.25 -9.83
N VAL A 232 -4.20 -9.76 -9.09
CA VAL A 232 -3.23 -10.75 -9.63
C VAL A 232 -3.94 -12.01 -10.11
N VAL A 233 -4.74 -12.64 -9.24
CA VAL A 233 -5.48 -13.88 -9.57
C VAL A 233 -6.42 -13.66 -10.76
N HIS A 234 -7.12 -12.52 -10.79
CA HIS A 234 -8.00 -12.16 -11.91
C HIS A 234 -7.23 -12.02 -13.22
N VAL A 235 -6.11 -11.29 -13.24
CA VAL A 235 -5.29 -11.09 -14.44
C VAL A 235 -4.67 -12.41 -14.92
N CYS A 236 -4.09 -13.19 -14.01
CA CYS A 236 -3.53 -14.51 -14.33
C CYS A 236 -4.60 -15.44 -14.95
N LYS A 237 -5.80 -15.50 -14.35
CA LYS A 237 -6.93 -16.24 -14.93
C LYS A 237 -7.32 -15.72 -16.32
N GLY A 238 -7.39 -14.40 -16.51
CA GLY A 238 -7.77 -13.77 -17.78
C GLY A 238 -6.81 -14.08 -18.93
N ILE A 239 -5.52 -14.28 -18.64
CA ILE A 239 -4.49 -14.62 -19.64
C ILE A 239 -4.16 -16.13 -19.70
N GLY A 240 -4.87 -16.96 -18.93
CA GLY A 240 -4.63 -18.42 -18.86
C GLY A 240 -3.32 -18.82 -18.15
N HIS A 241 -2.72 -17.94 -17.35
CA HIS A 241 -1.47 -18.21 -16.62
C HIS A 241 -1.74 -18.74 -15.20
N PRO A 242 -1.02 -19.76 -14.71
CA PRO A 242 -1.22 -20.29 -13.35
C PRO A 242 -0.88 -19.26 -12.25
N SER A 243 -1.72 -19.15 -11.22
CA SER A 243 -1.51 -18.20 -10.10
C SER A 243 -0.32 -18.59 -9.21
N ASP A 244 0.02 -19.87 -9.12
CA ASP A 244 1.21 -20.37 -8.42
C ASP A 244 2.52 -20.11 -9.20
N MET A 245 2.40 -19.65 -10.46
CA MET A 245 3.46 -19.12 -11.32
C MET A 245 3.42 -17.56 -11.37
N ALA A 246 2.78 -16.93 -10.39
CA ALA A 246 2.78 -15.49 -10.15
C ALA A 246 3.41 -15.14 -8.79
N VAL A 247 4.28 -14.13 -8.76
CA VAL A 247 5.01 -13.68 -7.56
C VAL A 247 4.63 -12.26 -7.18
N ILE A 248 4.22 -12.04 -5.94
CA ILE A 248 3.95 -10.70 -5.39
C ILE A 248 5.11 -10.27 -4.50
N CYS A 249 5.86 -9.26 -4.96
CA CYS A 249 6.92 -8.62 -4.18
C CYS A 249 6.35 -7.43 -3.41
N ALA A 250 6.37 -7.51 -2.08
CA ALA A 250 5.70 -6.56 -1.19
C ALA A 250 6.65 -6.06 -0.10
N ASP A 251 6.61 -4.77 0.26
CA ASP A 251 7.51 -4.22 1.31
C ASP A 251 7.34 -4.93 2.68
N GLY A 252 8.36 -4.85 3.53
CA GLY A 252 8.44 -5.64 4.77
C GLY A 252 7.43 -5.33 5.88
N GLN A 253 6.47 -4.44 5.64
CA GLN A 253 5.25 -4.39 6.46
C GLN A 253 4.34 -5.61 6.21
N TRP A 254 4.50 -6.29 5.08
CA TRP A 254 3.75 -7.49 4.68
C TRP A 254 4.47 -8.81 5.04
N GLY A 255 5.63 -8.77 5.70
CA GLY A 255 6.34 -9.95 6.22
C GLY A 255 5.70 -10.60 7.46
N GLY A 256 4.46 -10.24 7.80
CA GLY A 256 3.73 -10.80 8.94
C GLY A 256 2.78 -11.91 8.52
N VAL A 257 2.63 -12.94 9.36
CA VAL A 257 1.78 -14.12 9.15
C VAL A 257 0.42 -13.86 8.48
N PRO A 258 -0.39 -12.84 8.85
CA PRO A 258 -1.68 -12.60 8.17
C PRO A 258 -1.56 -12.39 6.67
N SER A 259 -0.51 -11.68 6.23
CA SER A 259 -0.23 -11.42 4.82
C SER A 259 0.26 -12.67 4.10
N LEU A 260 1.13 -13.44 4.77
CA LEU A 260 1.66 -14.71 4.27
C LEU A 260 0.54 -15.74 4.06
N ALA A 261 -0.39 -15.83 5.02
CA ALA A 261 -1.61 -16.62 4.90
C ALA A 261 -2.49 -16.15 3.73
N SER A 262 -2.69 -14.83 3.55
CA SER A 262 -3.48 -14.29 2.43
C SER A 262 -2.90 -14.63 1.05
N PHE A 263 -1.57 -14.63 0.88
CA PHE A 263 -0.94 -15.06 -0.37
C PHE A 263 -1.20 -16.54 -0.67
N ARG A 264 -1.11 -17.40 0.37
CA ARG A 264 -1.31 -18.84 0.28
C ARG A 264 -2.76 -19.25 0.02
N GLU A 265 -3.70 -18.61 0.73
CA GLU A 265 -5.15 -18.81 0.53
C GLU A 265 -5.58 -18.49 -0.92
N ALA A 266 -4.86 -17.60 -1.60
CA ALA A 266 -5.07 -17.25 -3.01
C ALA A 266 -4.22 -18.05 -4.01
N ASN A 267 -3.40 -19.00 -3.54
CA ASN A 267 -2.41 -19.74 -4.35
C ASN A 267 -1.50 -18.82 -5.18
N THR A 268 -0.97 -17.77 -4.56
CA THR A 268 0.00 -16.83 -5.14
C THR A 268 1.32 -16.89 -4.40
N ARG A 269 2.45 -16.81 -5.12
CA ARG A 269 3.78 -16.77 -4.49
C ARG A 269 4.10 -15.38 -3.98
N PHE A 270 5.01 -15.29 -3.02
CA PHE A 270 5.42 -14.00 -2.47
C PHE A 270 6.93 -13.87 -2.26
N VAL A 271 7.41 -12.63 -2.27
CA VAL A 271 8.70 -12.25 -1.71
C VAL A 271 8.51 -10.97 -0.89
N THR A 272 8.85 -11.01 0.39
CA THR A 272 8.74 -9.84 1.27
C THR A 272 9.87 -9.82 2.29
N ARG A 273 10.22 -8.62 2.77
CA ARG A 273 11.27 -8.44 3.79
C ARG A 273 10.69 -8.73 5.18
N LEU A 274 11.44 -9.44 6.02
CA LEU A 274 11.02 -9.75 7.38
C LEU A 274 11.65 -8.77 8.38
N SER A 275 10.84 -8.21 9.28
CA SER A 275 11.27 -7.24 10.31
C SER A 275 11.51 -7.84 11.70
N ARG A 276 11.43 -9.18 11.83
CA ARG A 276 11.51 -9.92 13.10
C ARG A 276 12.94 -10.35 13.45
N TYR A 277 13.86 -9.39 13.59
CA TYR A 277 15.30 -9.65 13.75
C TYR A 277 15.69 -10.51 14.95
N GLN A 278 14.76 -10.79 15.88
CA GLN A 278 14.91 -11.82 16.93
C GLN A 278 15.20 -13.23 16.38
N LEU A 279 14.94 -13.50 15.09
CA LEU A 279 15.39 -14.74 14.46
C LEU A 279 16.91 -14.87 14.40
N LEU A 280 17.66 -13.75 14.37
CA LEU A 280 19.12 -13.75 14.43
C LEU A 280 19.66 -14.08 15.84
N GLU A 281 18.81 -14.06 16.87
CA GLU A 281 19.18 -14.49 18.23
C GLU A 281 19.09 -16.02 18.41
N ARG A 282 18.56 -16.75 17.43
CA ARG A 282 18.32 -18.18 17.51
C ARG A 282 19.57 -19.01 17.17
N PRO A 283 20.01 -19.95 18.03
CA PRO A 283 21.22 -20.74 17.79
C PRO A 283 21.22 -21.51 16.47
N GLU A 284 20.08 -22.07 16.04
CA GLU A 284 19.96 -22.79 14.78
C GLU A 284 20.15 -21.88 13.55
N ILE A 285 19.68 -20.64 13.61
CA ILE A 285 19.84 -19.64 12.54
C ILE A 285 21.30 -19.16 12.50
N LEU A 286 21.92 -18.89 13.65
CA LEU A 286 23.34 -18.50 13.72
C LEU A 286 24.26 -19.63 13.23
N ARG A 287 23.98 -20.89 13.58
CA ARG A 287 24.71 -22.06 13.05
C ARG A 287 24.59 -22.15 11.52
N ALA A 288 23.38 -22.02 10.98
CA ALA A 288 23.16 -22.03 9.53
C ALA A 288 23.90 -20.90 8.80
N LEU A 289 23.86 -19.67 9.33
CA LEU A 289 24.55 -18.52 8.74
C LEU A 289 26.08 -18.59 8.83
N ARG A 290 26.63 -19.27 9.85
CA ARG A 290 28.08 -19.54 9.95
C ARG A 290 28.54 -20.57 8.92
N ALA A 291 27.74 -21.60 8.65
CA ALA A 291 28.04 -22.62 7.64
C ALA A 291 27.66 -22.21 6.20
N ALA A 292 26.97 -21.08 6.03
CA ALA A 292 26.40 -20.66 4.76
C ALA A 292 27.42 -20.30 3.68
N THR A 293 27.18 -20.76 2.45
CA THR A 293 27.83 -20.23 1.24
C THR A 293 27.11 -18.97 0.77
N TRP A 294 27.85 -17.87 0.68
CA TRP A 294 27.30 -16.56 0.30
C TRP A 294 27.54 -16.27 -1.19
N VAL A 295 26.49 -15.86 -1.89
CA VAL A 295 26.52 -15.54 -3.33
C VAL A 295 26.19 -14.06 -3.52
N LEU A 296 26.96 -13.36 -4.36
CA LEU A 296 26.72 -11.93 -4.66
C LEU A 296 25.35 -11.74 -5.32
N VAL A 297 24.58 -10.80 -4.78
CA VAL A 297 23.30 -10.39 -5.37
C VAL A 297 23.59 -9.56 -6.63
N PRO A 298 22.97 -9.87 -7.78
CA PRO A 298 23.03 -9.00 -8.95
C PRO A 298 22.62 -7.57 -8.59
N ASP A 299 23.56 -6.63 -8.73
CA ASP A 299 23.37 -5.26 -8.28
C ASP A 299 22.88 -4.36 -9.42
N SER A 300 21.85 -3.57 -9.12
CA SER A 300 21.39 -2.41 -9.89
C SER A 300 22.43 -1.28 -10.02
N GLY A 301 23.56 -1.37 -9.33
CA GLY A 301 24.54 -0.30 -9.14
C GLY A 301 24.06 0.76 -8.12
N SER A 302 23.08 0.43 -7.28
CA SER A 302 22.46 1.39 -6.37
C SER A 302 22.34 0.85 -4.93
N GLY A 303 23.14 1.45 -4.03
CA GLY A 303 23.25 1.02 -2.64
C GLY A 303 24.52 0.19 -2.39
N PRO A 304 24.58 -0.58 -1.29
CA PRO A 304 25.70 -1.46 -1.00
C PRO A 304 25.59 -2.78 -1.78
N GLN A 305 26.73 -3.27 -2.28
CA GLN A 305 26.83 -4.59 -2.90
C GLN A 305 26.60 -5.67 -1.82
N ARG A 306 25.55 -6.45 -1.98
CA ARG A 306 25.14 -7.51 -1.05
C ARG A 306 25.60 -8.88 -1.52
N SER A 307 25.73 -9.80 -0.57
CA SER A 307 25.54 -11.21 -0.84
C SER A 307 24.29 -11.74 -0.16
N ALA A 308 23.75 -12.83 -0.68
CA ALA A 308 22.63 -13.57 -0.13
C ALA A 308 23.05 -15.01 0.19
N THR A 309 22.31 -15.63 1.12
CA THR A 309 22.31 -17.07 1.33
C THR A 309 20.91 -17.54 1.68
N ASP A 310 20.67 -18.81 1.42
CA ASP A 310 19.51 -19.52 1.95
C ASP A 310 19.80 -19.96 3.39
N VAL A 311 18.84 -19.74 4.29
CA VAL A 311 18.91 -20.22 5.69
C VAL A 311 18.12 -21.53 5.83
N GLY A 312 17.24 -21.85 4.87
CA GLY A 312 16.33 -22.98 4.92
C GLY A 312 14.89 -22.59 5.28
N TRP A 313 14.07 -23.59 5.60
CA TRP A 313 12.65 -23.40 5.89
C TRP A 313 12.39 -23.26 7.39
N VAL A 314 11.63 -22.24 7.79
CA VAL A 314 11.26 -21.91 9.18
C VAL A 314 9.74 -21.77 9.32
N HIS A 315 9.21 -21.95 10.52
CA HIS A 315 7.83 -21.59 10.84
C HIS A 315 7.75 -20.21 11.52
N LEU A 316 6.96 -19.30 10.97
CA LEU A 316 6.64 -18.01 11.57
C LEU A 316 5.29 -18.09 12.29
N GLU A 317 5.28 -17.84 13.59
CA GLU A 317 4.04 -17.77 14.37
C GLU A 317 3.38 -16.38 14.29
N ALA A 318 2.05 -16.32 14.38
CA ALA A 318 1.34 -15.06 14.56
C ALA A 318 1.56 -14.52 15.99
N SER A 319 1.44 -13.20 16.19
CA SER A 319 1.41 -12.69 17.57
C SER A 319 0.09 -13.07 18.23
N GLU A 320 0.07 -13.27 19.55
CA GLU A 320 -1.16 -13.67 20.28
C GLU A 320 -2.36 -12.74 20.07
N ARG A 321 -2.11 -11.48 19.70
CA ARG A 321 -3.12 -10.43 19.46
C ARG A 321 -3.53 -10.33 17.98
N THR A 322 -2.94 -11.15 17.12
CA THR A 322 -3.19 -11.16 15.68
C THR A 322 -4.25 -12.20 15.37
N LEU A 323 -5.51 -11.74 15.29
CA LEU A 323 -6.66 -12.59 14.98
C LEU A 323 -7.12 -12.41 13.53
N ARG A 324 -7.76 -13.45 12.99
CA ARG A 324 -8.57 -13.46 11.76
C ARG A 324 -9.87 -12.65 11.99
N GLU A 325 -10.64 -12.43 10.93
CA GLU A 325 -11.87 -11.61 10.98
C GLU A 325 -13.00 -12.27 11.78
N ASP A 326 -13.02 -13.60 11.83
CA ASP A 326 -13.87 -14.44 12.67
C ASP A 326 -13.43 -14.50 14.15
N GLY A 327 -12.34 -13.80 14.52
CA GLY A 327 -11.74 -13.83 15.85
C GLY A 327 -10.84 -15.03 16.14
N SER A 328 -10.69 -15.98 15.21
CA SER A 328 -9.79 -17.13 15.37
C SER A 328 -8.31 -16.72 15.26
N ARG A 329 -7.40 -17.59 15.74
CA ARG A 329 -5.95 -17.35 15.64
C ARG A 329 -5.43 -17.80 14.27
N PHE A 330 -4.47 -17.05 13.73
CA PHE A 330 -3.67 -17.55 12.61
C PHE A 330 -2.76 -18.71 13.06
N GLY A 331 -2.61 -19.71 12.21
CA GLY A 331 -1.61 -20.77 12.37
C GLY A 331 -0.18 -20.27 12.14
N ALA A 332 0.79 -21.16 12.30
CA ALA A 332 2.19 -20.87 11.96
C ALA A 332 2.44 -21.08 10.47
N GLU A 333 3.03 -20.10 9.79
CA GLU A 333 3.32 -20.17 8.36
C GLU A 333 4.74 -20.68 8.12
N ARG A 334 4.87 -21.84 7.46
CA ARG A 334 6.15 -22.35 6.97
C ARG A 334 6.64 -21.51 5.80
N VAL A 335 7.76 -20.82 5.94
CA VAL A 335 8.37 -19.97 4.89
C VAL A 335 9.85 -20.31 4.70
N ARG A 336 10.36 -20.05 3.52
CA ARG A 336 11.79 -20.09 3.22
C ARG A 336 12.42 -18.77 3.64
N LEU A 337 13.47 -18.82 4.45
CA LEU A 337 14.17 -17.66 4.98
C LEU A 337 15.45 -17.42 4.18
N VAL A 338 15.50 -16.30 3.47
CA VAL A 338 16.68 -15.84 2.74
C VAL A 338 17.30 -14.67 3.49
N MET A 339 18.61 -14.70 3.67
CA MET A 339 19.37 -13.64 4.33
C MET A 339 20.23 -12.90 3.32
N THR A 340 20.39 -11.59 3.46
CA THR A 340 21.50 -10.86 2.83
C THR A 340 22.42 -10.24 3.87
N ARG A 341 23.70 -10.09 3.51
CA ARG A 341 24.68 -9.34 4.29
C ARG A 341 25.42 -8.29 3.46
N TYR A 342 25.82 -7.21 4.10
CA TYR A 342 26.74 -6.22 3.53
C TYR A 342 27.47 -5.43 4.64
N PRO A 343 28.70 -4.92 4.39
CA PRO A 343 29.44 -4.15 5.39
C PRO A 343 28.80 -2.78 5.63
N LYS A 344 28.74 -2.33 6.88
CA LYS A 344 28.26 -0.99 7.25
C LYS A 344 29.27 0.07 6.81
N HIS A 345 29.00 0.75 5.69
CA HIS A 345 29.80 1.91 5.29
C HIS A 345 29.65 3.08 6.29
N GLU A 346 30.77 3.55 6.82
CA GLU A 346 30.87 4.70 7.75
C GLU A 346 30.14 5.96 7.26
N ARG A 347 30.19 6.20 5.95
CA ARG A 347 29.56 7.37 5.30
C ARG A 347 28.04 7.31 5.25
N SER A 348 27.41 6.18 5.58
CA SER A 348 25.95 6.05 5.62
C SER A 348 25.36 6.72 6.87
N LYS A 349 25.17 8.04 6.81
CA LYS A 349 24.44 8.81 7.85
C LYS A 349 22.96 8.41 8.01
N LYS A 350 22.42 7.60 7.11
CA LYS A 350 21.10 6.98 7.25
C LYS A 350 21.28 5.63 7.94
N GLY A 351 20.48 5.37 8.97
CA GLY A 351 20.44 4.07 9.62
C GLY A 351 20.26 2.96 8.59
N ALA A 352 21.04 1.90 8.74
CA ALA A 352 20.95 0.73 7.88
C ALA A 352 19.54 0.15 7.94
N ARG A 353 19.09 -0.40 6.82
CA ARG A 353 17.93 -1.31 6.81
C ARG A 353 18.52 -2.68 7.11
N GLY A 354 18.06 -3.34 8.18
CA GLY A 354 18.69 -4.57 8.69
C GLY A 354 19.10 -4.45 10.15
N GLU A 355 19.51 -5.57 10.73
CA GLU A 355 20.17 -5.64 12.05
C GLU A 355 21.67 -5.44 11.88
N LEU A 356 22.34 -4.77 12.82
CA LEU A 356 23.79 -4.54 12.77
C LEU A 356 24.49 -5.46 13.77
N ILE A 357 25.20 -6.46 13.24
CA ILE A 357 26.00 -7.41 14.02
C ILE A 357 27.45 -7.25 13.59
N ASP A 358 28.31 -6.80 14.52
CA ASP A 358 29.76 -6.69 14.34
C ASP A 358 30.19 -6.04 13.02
N GLY A 359 29.65 -4.85 12.75
CA GLY A 359 29.94 -4.07 11.53
C GLY A 359 29.25 -4.58 10.25
N THR A 360 28.61 -5.74 10.29
CA THR A 360 27.85 -6.32 9.18
C THR A 360 26.36 -6.04 9.35
N VAL A 361 25.70 -5.59 8.28
CA VAL A 361 24.24 -5.43 8.25
C VAL A 361 23.61 -6.68 7.66
N TYR A 362 22.64 -7.24 8.36
CA TYR A 362 21.84 -8.38 7.93
C TYR A 362 20.39 -7.96 7.60
N GLU A 363 19.93 -8.20 6.37
CA GLU A 363 18.52 -8.02 5.97
C GLU A 363 17.87 -9.38 5.69
N MET A 364 16.70 -9.65 6.29
CA MET A 364 15.95 -10.89 6.11
C MET A 364 14.83 -10.77 5.08
N PHE A 365 14.63 -11.82 4.31
CA PHE A 365 13.55 -11.97 3.33
C PHE A 365 12.85 -13.31 3.52
N VAL A 366 11.55 -13.33 3.31
CA VAL A 366 10.74 -14.56 3.35
C VAL A 366 9.98 -14.74 2.04
N THR A 367 9.94 -15.99 1.61
CA THR A 367 9.30 -16.42 0.36
C THR A 367 8.73 -17.83 0.52
N ASP A 368 7.92 -18.26 -0.43
CA ASP A 368 7.50 -19.65 -0.63
C ASP A 368 7.98 -20.23 -1.98
N LEU A 369 8.83 -19.50 -2.70
CA LEU A 369 9.45 -19.94 -3.97
C LEU A 369 10.47 -21.07 -3.74
N ASP A 370 10.49 -22.04 -4.65
CA ASP A 370 11.40 -23.19 -4.58
C ASP A 370 12.87 -22.77 -4.78
N GLU A 371 13.79 -23.31 -3.96
CA GLU A 371 15.22 -22.95 -4.03
C GLU A 371 15.91 -23.32 -5.34
N GLU A 372 15.40 -24.34 -6.04
CA GLU A 372 15.96 -24.78 -7.31
C GLU A 372 15.62 -23.82 -8.46
N GLY A 373 14.36 -23.37 -8.57
CA GLY A 373 13.94 -22.35 -9.54
C GLY A 373 14.41 -20.94 -9.16
N TRP A 374 14.41 -20.61 -7.87
CA TRP A 374 14.72 -19.27 -7.37
C TRP A 374 15.83 -19.31 -6.31
N PRO A 375 17.12 -19.28 -6.73
CA PRO A 375 18.25 -19.13 -5.82
C PRO A 375 18.14 -17.91 -4.90
N ALA A 376 18.75 -17.97 -3.73
CA ALA A 376 18.66 -16.95 -2.68
C ALA A 376 18.99 -15.53 -3.18
N GLU A 377 20.05 -15.39 -3.96
CA GLU A 377 20.47 -14.11 -4.52
C GLU A 377 19.48 -13.57 -5.57
N MET A 378 18.76 -14.45 -6.26
CA MET A 378 17.72 -14.07 -7.22
C MET A 378 16.39 -13.73 -6.51
N VAL A 379 16.05 -14.36 -5.39
CA VAL A 379 14.94 -13.92 -4.52
C VAL A 379 15.19 -12.48 -4.06
N CYS A 380 16.41 -12.18 -3.63
CA CYS A 380 16.81 -10.84 -3.22
C CYS A 380 16.84 -9.84 -4.38
N ALA A 381 17.42 -10.20 -5.54
CA ALA A 381 17.41 -9.37 -6.74
C ALA A 381 15.97 -9.01 -7.15
N THR A 382 15.07 -9.99 -7.20
CA THR A 382 13.64 -9.78 -7.49
C THR A 382 12.99 -8.82 -6.50
N TYR A 383 13.26 -8.97 -5.19
CA TYR A 383 12.77 -8.01 -4.19
C TYR A 383 13.34 -6.59 -4.41
N PHE A 384 14.62 -6.45 -4.75
CA PHE A 384 15.24 -5.15 -5.05
C PHE A 384 14.78 -4.57 -6.39
N GLY A 385 14.31 -5.39 -7.33
CA GLY A 385 13.58 -4.98 -8.55
C GLY A 385 12.37 -4.10 -8.25
N ARG A 386 11.78 -4.21 -7.05
CA ARG A 386 10.75 -3.29 -6.53
C ARG A 386 11.23 -1.82 -6.48
N CYS A 387 12.52 -1.54 -6.36
CA CYS A 387 13.05 -0.17 -6.49
C CYS A 387 12.82 0.42 -7.90
N GLY A 388 12.62 -0.42 -8.92
CA GLY A 388 12.12 -0.01 -10.23
C GLY A 388 10.75 0.69 -10.14
N GLN A 389 9.89 0.31 -9.19
CA GLN A 389 8.59 0.96 -8.95
C GLN A 389 8.74 2.40 -8.45
N GLU A 390 9.76 2.73 -7.64
CA GLU A 390 10.07 4.13 -7.26
C GLU A 390 10.41 4.97 -8.51
N ASN A 391 11.17 4.40 -9.45
CA ASN A 391 11.44 5.03 -10.75
C ASN A 391 10.17 5.14 -11.62
N ARG A 392 9.22 4.19 -11.52
CA ARG A 392 7.91 4.29 -12.19
C ARG A 392 7.06 5.41 -11.58
N PHE A 393 7.01 5.58 -10.25
CA PHE A 393 6.34 6.73 -9.62
C PHE A 393 6.92 8.07 -10.10
N ALA A 394 8.24 8.16 -10.26
CA ALA A 394 8.88 9.35 -10.80
C ALA A 394 8.57 9.60 -12.29
N GLN A 395 8.42 8.55 -13.11
CA GLN A 395 7.96 8.66 -14.50
C GLN A 395 6.49 9.07 -14.56
N GLU A 396 5.62 8.35 -13.86
CA GLU A 396 4.18 8.60 -13.70
C GLU A 396 3.89 10.04 -13.27
N ASN A 397 4.56 10.55 -12.23
CA ASN A 397 4.40 11.93 -11.80
C ASN A 397 4.82 12.94 -12.90
N ARG A 398 5.99 12.75 -13.54
CA ARG A 398 6.44 13.62 -14.64
C ARG A 398 5.51 13.58 -15.86
N GLU A 399 4.86 12.45 -16.13
CA GLU A 399 4.06 12.22 -17.32
C GLU A 399 2.57 12.55 -17.17
N ILE A 400 1.99 12.33 -15.98
CA ILE A 400 0.54 12.42 -15.70
C ILE A 400 0.19 13.02 -14.33
N GLN A 401 1.18 13.38 -13.49
CA GLN A 401 0.98 14.09 -12.20
C GLN A 401 0.09 13.38 -11.17
N LEU A 402 0.10 12.04 -11.14
CA LEU A 402 -0.70 11.24 -10.21
C LEU A 402 -0.32 11.33 -8.70
N ASP A 403 0.63 12.19 -8.33
CA ASP A 403 0.84 12.61 -6.94
C ASP A 403 -0.05 13.80 -6.51
N ARG A 404 -0.73 14.44 -7.48
CA ARG A 404 -1.61 15.58 -7.25
C ARG A 404 -2.93 15.15 -6.62
N ILE A 405 -3.39 15.99 -5.69
CA ILE A 405 -4.76 15.95 -5.17
C ILE A 405 -5.70 16.56 -6.22
N TYR A 406 -6.52 15.72 -6.84
CA TYR A 406 -7.61 16.08 -7.75
C TYR A 406 -8.94 16.23 -7.01
N ALA A 407 -9.15 15.43 -5.96
CA ALA A 407 -10.31 15.52 -5.07
C ALA A 407 -9.88 15.40 -3.60
N TYR A 408 -10.66 15.98 -2.69
CA TYR A 408 -10.45 15.83 -1.24
C TYR A 408 -11.34 14.76 -0.60
N ASP A 409 -12.04 13.99 -1.44
CA ASP A 409 -12.73 12.77 -1.09
C ASP A 409 -11.84 11.57 -1.51
N PRO A 410 -11.69 10.50 -0.68
CA PRO A 410 -10.88 9.35 -1.03
C PRO A 410 -11.29 8.66 -2.35
N ALA A 411 -12.58 8.36 -2.54
CA ALA A 411 -13.07 7.65 -3.72
C ALA A 411 -13.00 8.54 -4.99
N GLY A 412 -13.26 9.84 -4.85
CA GLY A 412 -13.04 10.82 -5.92
C GLY A 412 -11.56 10.96 -6.32
N GLN A 413 -10.64 10.85 -5.36
CA GLN A 413 -9.20 10.87 -5.62
C GLN A 413 -8.73 9.56 -6.25
N GLU A 414 -9.29 8.43 -5.80
CA GLU A 414 -9.07 7.11 -6.39
C GLU A 414 -9.51 7.09 -7.85
N LEU A 415 -10.74 7.53 -8.17
CA LEU A 415 -11.23 7.64 -9.54
C LEU A 415 -10.28 8.42 -10.44
N ALA A 416 -9.83 9.60 -9.99
CA ALA A 416 -8.86 10.38 -10.74
C ALA A 416 -7.54 9.65 -10.94
N SER A 417 -7.06 8.94 -9.91
CA SER A 417 -5.77 8.25 -9.97
C SER A 417 -5.82 7.00 -10.84
N VAL A 418 -6.91 6.24 -10.76
CA VAL A 418 -7.25 5.08 -11.60
C VAL A 418 -7.37 5.48 -13.08
N VAL A 419 -8.03 6.62 -13.40
CA VAL A 419 -8.13 7.06 -14.79
C VAL A 419 -6.76 7.52 -15.36
N GLY A 420 -5.89 8.14 -14.56
CA GLY A 420 -4.52 8.41 -15.00
C GLY A 420 -3.70 7.13 -15.20
N ALA A 421 -3.88 6.13 -14.33
CA ALA A 421 -3.24 4.83 -14.46
C ALA A 421 -3.74 4.06 -15.70
N PHE A 422 -5.01 4.20 -16.06
CA PHE A 422 -5.57 3.70 -17.31
C PHE A 422 -4.91 4.32 -18.54
N VAL A 423 -4.73 5.65 -18.59
CA VAL A 423 -4.01 6.32 -19.69
C VAL A 423 -2.57 5.82 -19.80
N TRP A 424 -1.92 5.56 -18.66
CA TRP A 424 -0.60 4.94 -18.63
C TRP A 424 -0.61 3.53 -19.23
N ASN A 425 -1.57 2.68 -18.85
CA ASN A 425 -1.74 1.33 -19.38
C ASN A 425 -1.99 1.33 -20.89
N TRP A 426 -2.91 2.18 -21.36
CA TRP A 426 -3.20 2.35 -22.79
C TRP A 426 -1.96 2.78 -23.57
N ARG A 427 -1.15 3.71 -23.05
CA ARG A 427 0.12 4.10 -23.68
C ARG A 427 1.13 2.95 -23.78
N VAL A 428 1.20 2.07 -22.78
CA VAL A 428 2.07 0.88 -22.83
C VAL A 428 1.53 -0.10 -23.88
N LEU A 429 0.24 -0.43 -23.85
CA LEU A 429 -0.40 -1.36 -24.77
C LEU A 429 -0.31 -0.89 -26.24
N CYS A 430 -0.74 0.35 -26.51
CA CYS A 430 -0.67 0.96 -27.84
C CYS A 430 0.77 1.02 -28.37
N GLY A 431 1.73 1.36 -27.50
CA GLY A 431 3.15 1.39 -27.82
C GLY A 431 3.75 0.01 -28.13
N PHE A 432 3.36 -1.01 -27.37
CA PHE A 432 3.73 -2.40 -27.62
C PHE A 432 3.13 -2.90 -28.93
N LEU A 433 1.82 -2.70 -29.16
CA LEU A 433 1.15 -3.09 -30.40
C LEU A 433 1.71 -2.35 -31.64
N SER A 434 2.28 -1.15 -31.47
CA SER A 434 2.95 -0.42 -32.54
C SER A 434 4.27 -1.02 -33.02
N ASN A 435 4.90 -1.86 -32.19
CA ASN A 435 6.18 -2.49 -32.45
C ASN A 435 6.30 -3.73 -31.56
N ILE A 436 5.50 -4.75 -31.86
CA ILE A 436 5.50 -6.02 -31.13
C ILE A 436 6.88 -6.66 -31.37
N PRO A 437 7.70 -6.89 -30.32
CA PRO A 437 8.97 -7.59 -30.46
C PRO A 437 8.74 -8.99 -31.03
N ALA A 438 9.63 -9.49 -31.86
CA ALA A 438 9.55 -10.87 -32.31
C ALA A 438 9.71 -11.81 -31.11
N HIS A 439 9.12 -13.01 -31.16
CA HIS A 439 9.27 -13.99 -30.09
C HIS A 439 10.74 -14.38 -29.83
N GLY A 440 11.60 -14.29 -30.85
CA GLY A 440 13.06 -14.49 -30.76
C GLY A 440 13.84 -13.33 -30.13
N ASP A 441 13.22 -12.17 -29.91
CA ASP A 441 13.89 -11.01 -29.29
C ASP A 441 14.04 -11.14 -27.76
N VAL A 442 13.44 -12.18 -27.16
CA VAL A 442 13.65 -12.50 -25.75
C VAL A 442 15.03 -13.16 -25.58
N PRO A 443 15.96 -12.56 -24.81
CA PRO A 443 17.29 -13.12 -24.65
C PRO A 443 17.27 -14.55 -24.12
N ALA A 444 18.05 -15.44 -24.75
CA ALA A 444 18.23 -16.79 -24.25
C ALA A 444 18.86 -16.76 -22.84
N GLN A 445 18.31 -17.56 -21.93
CA GLN A 445 18.90 -17.73 -20.60
C GLN A 445 20.27 -18.38 -20.71
N ARG A 446 21.23 -17.85 -19.94
CA ARG A 446 22.58 -18.39 -19.86
C ARG A 446 22.64 -19.53 -18.86
N GLN A 447 23.71 -20.32 -18.91
CA GLN A 447 24.00 -21.27 -17.82
C GLN A 447 24.29 -20.51 -16.53
N TYR A 448 23.73 -21.01 -15.42
CA TYR A 448 23.89 -20.40 -14.11
C TYR A 448 25.31 -20.56 -13.58
N ALA A 449 25.98 -19.44 -13.34
CA ALA A 449 27.33 -19.39 -12.76
C ALA A 449 27.32 -18.48 -11.51
N PRO A 450 27.11 -19.03 -10.28
CA PRO A 450 27.02 -18.23 -9.07
C PRO A 450 28.35 -17.56 -8.76
N LYS A 451 28.32 -16.24 -8.51
CA LYS A 451 29.48 -15.47 -8.07
C LYS A 451 29.56 -15.52 -6.54
N LEU A 452 30.46 -16.33 -6.00
CA LEU A 452 30.68 -16.42 -4.56
C LEU A 452 31.15 -15.07 -4.00
N ASP A 453 30.76 -14.78 -2.76
CA ASP A 453 31.19 -13.59 -2.04
C ASP A 453 32.42 -13.88 -1.18
N GLU A 454 33.60 -13.70 -1.79
CA GLU A 454 34.92 -13.90 -1.19
C GLU A 454 35.32 -12.79 -0.20
N ARG A 455 34.50 -11.74 -0.03
CA ARG A 455 34.80 -10.65 0.90
C ARG A 455 34.80 -11.18 2.34
N ALA A 456 35.82 -10.84 3.12
CA ALA A 456 35.86 -11.16 4.53
C ALA A 456 34.77 -10.38 5.30
N PHE A 457 33.98 -11.09 6.10
CA PHE A 457 33.04 -10.52 7.07
C PHE A 457 33.46 -10.97 8.47
N PRO A 458 33.29 -10.11 9.50
CA PRO A 458 33.45 -10.53 10.89
C PRO A 458 32.60 -11.77 11.20
N PRO A 459 33.13 -12.71 12.01
CA PRO A 459 32.39 -13.90 12.39
C PRO A 459 31.11 -13.50 13.14
N LEU A 460 30.03 -14.25 12.93
CA LEU A 460 28.83 -14.09 13.75
C LEU A 460 29.16 -14.47 15.20
N PRO A 461 28.71 -13.68 16.19
CA PRO A 461 29.04 -13.89 17.58
C PRO A 461 28.65 -15.29 18.00
N ASP A 462 29.48 -15.92 18.83
CA ASP A 462 29.14 -17.19 19.45
C ASP A 462 27.84 -16.98 20.22
N GLY A 463 26.79 -17.69 19.75
CA GLY A 463 25.50 -17.63 20.40
C GLY A 463 25.71 -18.25 21.76
N LYS A 464 25.39 -17.52 22.83
CA LYS A 464 25.59 -17.96 24.22
C LYS A 464 25.27 -19.45 24.31
N ASP A 465 26.30 -20.26 24.57
CA ASP A 465 26.18 -21.71 24.48
C ASP A 465 24.97 -22.15 25.29
N GLU A 466 24.18 -23.06 24.71
CA GLU A 466 23.09 -23.67 25.46
C GLU A 466 23.72 -24.25 26.74
N PRO A 467 23.21 -23.89 27.95
CA PRO A 467 23.79 -24.39 29.19
C PRO A 467 23.81 -25.91 29.07
N GLY A 468 25.02 -26.47 29.20
CA GLY A 468 25.41 -27.73 28.54
C GLY A 468 24.34 -28.81 28.62
N GLN A 469 24.13 -29.51 27.50
CA GLN A 469 23.31 -30.71 27.49
C GLN A 469 23.72 -31.59 28.68
N PRO A 470 22.78 -32.05 29.53
CA PRO A 470 23.13 -32.88 30.67
C PRO A 470 23.93 -34.07 30.15
N GLU A 471 25.12 -34.30 30.71
CA GLU A 471 25.96 -35.41 30.30
C GLU A 471 25.15 -36.70 30.33
N GLU A 472 25.21 -37.46 29.24
CA GLU A 472 24.49 -38.71 29.04
C GLU A 472 25.03 -39.78 29.99
N LYS A 473 24.61 -39.69 31.26
CA LYS A 473 25.03 -40.59 32.32
C LYS A 473 24.47 -41.98 32.02
N ALA A 474 25.37 -42.95 31.92
CA ALA A 474 25.07 -44.30 31.49
C ALA A 474 23.90 -44.94 32.25
N LEU A 475 23.10 -45.70 31.50
CA LEU A 475 21.99 -46.50 32.00
C LEU A 475 22.44 -47.41 33.15
N LEU A 476 21.83 -47.23 34.31
CA LEU A 476 21.75 -48.21 35.39
C LEU A 476 20.27 -48.47 35.70
N GLU A 477 19.99 -49.69 36.14
CA GLU A 477 18.64 -50.25 36.27
C GLU A 477 17.80 -49.59 37.38
N PRO A 478 16.46 -49.71 37.33
CA PRO A 478 15.57 -48.86 38.11
C PRO A 478 15.41 -49.35 39.54
N GLU A 479 16.01 -48.64 40.50
CA GLU A 479 15.54 -48.69 41.89
C GLU A 479 14.28 -47.83 42.07
N SER A 480 13.38 -48.34 42.90
CA SER A 480 12.07 -47.78 43.17
C SER A 480 12.10 -46.61 44.15
N ASP A 481 11.05 -45.81 44.05
CA ASP A 481 10.45 -44.93 45.05
C ASP A 481 10.82 -43.44 45.16
N GLU A 482 9.73 -42.73 45.50
CA GLU A 482 9.61 -41.39 46.11
C GLU A 482 9.94 -40.10 45.33
N THR A 483 8.83 -39.47 44.89
CA THR A 483 8.63 -38.01 44.83
C THR A 483 9.41 -37.21 43.79
N ASN A 484 8.99 -37.36 42.53
CA ASN A 484 9.28 -36.38 41.47
C ASN A 484 8.41 -35.12 41.66
N GLU A 485 8.74 -34.26 42.64
CA GLU A 485 8.23 -32.88 42.64
C GLU A 485 8.89 -32.14 41.47
N GLU A 486 8.10 -31.75 40.46
CA GLU A 486 8.52 -30.78 39.45
C GLU A 486 9.17 -29.57 40.15
N PRO A 487 10.24 -28.97 39.60
CA PRO A 487 10.89 -27.81 40.20
C PRO A 487 9.92 -26.62 40.22
N ARG A 488 9.15 -26.51 41.31
CA ARG A 488 8.18 -25.46 41.53
C ARG A 488 8.88 -24.12 41.37
N THR A 489 8.26 -23.25 40.59
CA THR A 489 8.82 -21.96 40.18
C THR A 489 9.15 -21.06 41.38
N VAL A 490 10.37 -21.17 41.89
CA VAL A 490 10.91 -20.39 43.03
C VAL A 490 10.65 -18.88 42.84
N ASP A 491 10.71 -18.43 41.59
CA ASP A 491 10.50 -17.05 41.16
C ASP A 491 9.04 -16.55 41.31
N HIS A 492 8.00 -17.38 41.11
CA HIS A 492 6.61 -16.90 41.19
C HIS A 492 6.16 -16.60 42.63
N GLU A 493 6.51 -17.46 43.58
CA GLU A 493 6.13 -17.27 44.98
C GLU A 493 6.91 -16.13 45.62
N GLN A 494 8.22 -16.02 45.36
CA GLN A 494 9.04 -14.88 45.77
C GLN A 494 8.50 -13.55 45.18
N ARG A 495 8.07 -13.53 43.91
CA ARG A 495 7.38 -12.36 43.32
C ARG A 495 6.08 -12.02 44.03
N LEU A 496 5.28 -13.01 44.46
CA LEU A 496 4.05 -12.78 45.21
C LEU A 496 4.33 -12.24 46.62
N VAL A 497 5.32 -12.80 47.32
CA VAL A 497 5.78 -12.32 48.63
C VAL A 497 6.29 -10.89 48.54
N HIS A 498 7.21 -10.60 47.60
CA HIS A 498 7.70 -9.25 47.35
C HIS A 498 6.56 -8.28 47.00
N ARG A 499 5.61 -8.66 46.14
CA ARG A 499 4.44 -7.82 45.82
C ARG A 499 3.53 -7.56 47.03
N ARG A 500 3.32 -8.54 47.91
CA ARG A 500 2.56 -8.35 49.16
C ARG A 500 3.29 -7.39 50.08
N HIS A 501 4.60 -7.57 50.27
CA HIS A 501 5.45 -6.71 51.10
C HIS A 501 5.49 -5.26 50.57
N ALA A 502 5.79 -5.08 49.28
CA ALA A 502 5.81 -3.78 48.63
C ALA A 502 4.42 -3.09 48.67
N ARG A 503 3.32 -3.84 48.56
CA ARG A 503 1.96 -3.30 48.75
C ARG A 503 1.73 -2.82 50.19
N ALA A 504 2.17 -3.59 51.18
CA ALA A 504 2.04 -3.21 52.60
C ALA A 504 2.87 -1.96 52.93
N LEU A 505 4.11 -1.88 52.46
CA LEU A 505 4.96 -0.68 52.57
C LEU A 505 4.33 0.52 51.87
N MET A 506 3.85 0.37 50.63
CA MET A 506 3.14 1.44 49.93
C MET A 506 1.91 1.88 50.74
N GLN A 507 1.08 0.96 51.24
CA GLN A 507 -0.10 1.31 52.03
C GLN A 507 0.25 2.05 53.35
N LYS A 508 1.36 1.67 54.00
CA LYS A 508 1.89 2.36 55.20
C LYS A 508 2.32 3.80 54.91
N HIS A 509 3.05 4.04 53.83
CA HIS A 509 3.62 5.36 53.51
C HIS A 509 2.73 6.25 52.62
N LEU A 510 1.70 5.69 51.97
CA LEU A 510 0.83 6.42 51.07
C LEU A 510 0.10 7.63 51.71
N PRO A 511 -0.35 7.62 52.98
CA PRO A 511 -0.94 8.80 53.61
C PRO A 511 0.03 9.99 53.71
N GLU A 512 1.32 9.72 53.87
CA GLU A 512 2.38 10.74 53.93
C GLU A 512 2.73 11.23 52.51
N LEU A 513 2.93 10.32 51.55
CA LEU A 513 3.19 10.64 50.15
C LEU A 513 2.02 11.40 49.48
N PHE A 514 0.80 11.20 49.97
CA PHE A 514 -0.40 11.87 49.46
C PHE A 514 -0.58 13.28 50.03
N ARG A 515 -0.19 13.51 51.29
CA ARG A 515 -0.32 14.80 51.96
C ARG A 515 0.54 15.86 51.26
N SER A 516 -0.04 17.03 51.02
CA SER A 516 0.56 18.13 50.26
C SER A 516 0.96 17.77 48.81
N SER A 517 0.47 16.63 48.29
CA SER A 517 0.76 16.22 46.92
C SER A 517 -0.06 17.01 45.89
N HIS A 518 0.45 17.08 44.67
CA HIS A 518 -0.27 17.67 43.54
C HIS A 518 -1.60 16.97 43.19
N LEU A 519 -1.90 15.81 43.80
CA LEU A 519 -3.17 15.10 43.63
C LEU A 519 -4.19 15.54 44.68
N GLU A 520 -3.78 15.68 45.94
CA GLU A 520 -4.60 16.25 47.02
C GLU A 520 -5.03 17.69 46.67
N VAL A 521 -4.09 18.53 46.22
CA VAL A 521 -4.36 19.90 45.72
C VAL A 521 -5.36 19.91 44.54
N LYS A 522 -5.46 18.81 43.79
CA LYS A 522 -6.41 18.64 42.67
C LYS A 522 -7.72 17.96 43.08
N GLY A 523 -8.01 17.85 44.37
CA GLY A 523 -9.25 17.26 44.89
C GLY A 523 -9.37 15.75 44.71
N TRP A 524 -8.25 15.04 44.55
CA TRP A 524 -8.25 13.58 44.72
C TRP A 524 -8.45 13.25 46.19
N THR A 525 -8.91 12.03 46.49
CA THR A 525 -8.97 11.51 47.86
C THR A 525 -8.24 10.17 47.94
N LEU A 526 -7.72 9.86 49.13
CA LEU A 526 -7.02 8.61 49.42
C LEU A 526 -7.92 7.71 50.28
N ASP A 527 -8.28 6.55 49.74
CA ASP A 527 -8.82 5.45 50.54
C ASP A 527 -7.66 4.75 51.25
N ARG A 528 -7.51 5.06 52.55
CA ARG A 528 -6.46 4.51 53.42
C ARG A 528 -6.62 3.00 53.65
N HIS A 529 -7.84 2.48 53.65
CA HIS A 529 -8.12 1.06 53.91
C HIS A 529 -7.77 0.19 52.70
N ARG A 530 -7.97 0.70 51.47
CA ARG A 530 -7.67 -0.04 50.23
C ARG A 530 -6.31 0.28 49.61
N GLY A 531 -5.68 1.39 50.04
CA GLY A 531 -4.46 1.91 49.43
C GLY A 531 -4.69 2.42 48.00
N THR A 532 -5.89 2.94 47.72
CA THR A 532 -6.33 3.37 46.38
C THR A 532 -6.60 4.86 46.32
N LEU A 533 -6.29 5.47 45.17
CA LEU A 533 -6.61 6.86 44.90
C LEU A 533 -7.97 6.97 44.23
N ILE A 534 -8.81 7.89 44.69
CA ILE A 534 -10.11 8.19 44.09
C ILE A 534 -10.00 9.58 43.46
N CYS A 535 -10.36 9.68 42.17
CA CYS A 535 -10.26 10.96 41.46
C CYS A 535 -11.49 11.86 41.73
N PRO A 536 -11.46 13.16 41.35
CA PRO A 536 -12.60 14.09 41.44
C PRO A 536 -13.87 13.70 40.65
N ASN A 537 -13.84 12.55 39.95
CA ASN A 537 -14.94 11.93 39.20
C ASN A 537 -15.23 10.50 39.73
N LEU A 538 -14.92 10.25 41.01
CA LEU A 538 -15.17 9.02 41.78
C LEU A 538 -14.56 7.73 41.21
N ALA A 539 -13.67 7.82 40.23
CA ALA A 539 -13.03 6.64 39.65
C ALA A 539 -11.85 6.19 40.52
N VAL A 540 -11.79 4.88 40.78
CA VAL A 540 -10.78 4.25 41.64
C VAL A 540 -9.55 3.89 40.82
N PHE A 541 -8.38 4.25 41.34
CA PHE A 541 -7.06 3.94 40.82
C PHE A 541 -6.29 3.10 41.83
N GLU A 542 -5.95 1.87 41.42
CA GLU A 542 -5.14 0.92 42.20
C GLU A 542 -3.66 1.12 41.90
N TRP A 543 -2.80 0.89 42.89
CA TRP A 543 -1.36 0.78 42.66
C TRP A 543 -1.09 -0.38 41.70
N TYR A 544 -0.29 -0.14 40.66
CA TYR A 544 0.01 -1.15 39.63
C TYR A 544 1.45 -1.63 39.68
N THR A 545 2.39 -0.68 39.78
CA THR A 545 3.83 -0.94 39.70
C THR A 545 4.58 0.28 40.20
N THR A 546 5.83 0.07 40.59
CA THR A 546 6.85 1.11 40.57
C THR A 546 7.47 1.19 39.16
N THR A 547 7.84 2.39 38.71
CA THR A 547 8.56 2.61 37.44
C THR A 547 9.72 3.56 37.64
N ASN A 548 10.90 3.20 37.14
CA ASN A 548 12.00 4.14 36.99
C ASN A 548 11.62 5.21 35.96
N ASN A 549 11.80 6.49 36.30
CA ASN A 549 11.55 7.56 35.35
C ASN A 549 12.67 7.57 34.30
N PRO A 550 12.39 7.48 32.99
CA PRO A 550 13.42 7.50 31.95
C PRO A 550 14.27 8.78 31.91
N LYS A 551 13.91 9.82 32.67
CA LYS A 551 14.70 11.04 32.89
C LYS A 551 15.69 10.97 34.07
N GLY A 552 15.94 9.78 34.65
CA GLY A 552 16.93 9.60 35.71
C GLY A 552 16.52 10.15 37.09
N THR A 553 15.26 10.50 37.31
CA THR A 553 14.76 10.89 38.64
C THR A 553 14.28 9.66 39.42
N SER A 554 14.19 9.78 40.74
CA SER A 554 13.79 8.72 41.67
C SER A 554 12.54 7.92 41.22
N PRO A 555 12.47 6.60 41.51
CA PRO A 555 11.36 5.75 41.10
C PRO A 555 9.99 6.31 41.51
N GLN A 556 8.99 6.08 40.65
CA GLN A 556 7.63 6.56 40.87
C GLN A 556 6.67 5.38 41.10
N ALA A 557 5.86 5.46 42.15
CA ALA A 557 4.74 4.54 42.33
C ALA A 557 3.58 4.96 41.41
N ALA A 558 3.27 4.13 40.42
CA ALA A 558 2.28 4.42 39.38
C ALA A 558 0.96 3.69 39.65
N TYR A 559 -0.15 4.44 39.52
CA TYR A 559 -1.51 3.94 39.75
C TYR A 559 -2.28 3.86 38.43
N ARG A 560 -3.22 2.90 38.33
CA ARG A 560 -4.11 2.72 37.17
C ARG A 560 -5.53 2.43 37.61
N THR A 561 -6.52 2.88 36.85
CA THR A 561 -7.88 2.38 36.96
C THR A 561 -8.06 1.15 36.05
N ARG A 562 -8.92 0.20 36.47
CA ARG A 562 -9.36 -0.94 35.63
C ARG A 562 -10.47 -0.57 34.66
N GLN A 563 -11.21 0.51 34.95
CA GLN A 563 -12.30 0.99 34.11
C GLN A 563 -11.74 1.58 32.81
N LYS A 564 -12.22 1.09 31.65
CA LYS A 564 -11.82 1.61 30.33
C LYS A 564 -12.35 3.04 30.16
N ASP A 565 -11.57 3.87 29.46
CA ASP A 565 -11.96 5.20 28.95
C ASP A 565 -12.48 6.26 29.93
N VAL A 566 -12.43 6.02 31.24
CA VAL A 566 -12.84 6.98 32.29
C VAL A 566 -12.22 8.36 32.10
N CYS A 567 -10.91 8.45 31.84
CA CYS A 567 -10.30 9.76 31.64
C CYS A 567 -10.57 10.32 30.23
N THR A 568 -11.04 9.50 29.29
CA THR A 568 -11.40 9.94 27.93
C THR A 568 -12.68 10.78 27.98
N VAL A 569 -13.68 10.34 28.75
CA VAL A 569 -15.00 10.99 28.90
C VAL A 569 -15.15 11.90 30.12
N CYS A 570 -14.14 11.99 30.98
CA CYS A 570 -14.21 12.80 32.21
C CYS A 570 -14.28 14.31 31.92
N PRO A 571 -15.29 15.06 32.41
CA PRO A 571 -15.38 16.52 32.21
C PRO A 571 -14.25 17.28 32.93
N LYS A 572 -13.71 16.72 34.03
CA LYS A 572 -12.58 17.29 34.81
C LYS A 572 -11.20 16.89 34.26
N ARG A 573 -11.10 16.41 33.01
CA ARG A 573 -9.84 15.92 32.42
C ARG A 573 -8.75 16.98 32.33
N ALA A 574 -9.12 18.21 31.98
CA ALA A 574 -8.19 19.33 31.82
C ALA A 574 -7.54 19.77 33.13
N SER A 575 -8.24 19.70 34.27
CA SER A 575 -7.63 20.02 35.57
C SER A 575 -6.66 18.94 36.04
N CYS A 576 -6.89 17.67 35.69
CA CYS A 576 -6.01 16.58 36.08
C CYS A 576 -4.69 16.53 35.30
N ARG A 577 -4.69 16.86 34.00
CA ARG A 577 -3.55 16.62 33.07
C ARG A 577 -3.03 17.89 32.39
N ARG A 578 -1.73 17.91 32.09
CA ARG A 578 -1.12 18.92 31.19
C ARG A 578 -1.51 18.72 29.71
N ASP A 579 -1.77 17.48 29.31
CA ASP A 579 -2.25 17.10 27.97
C ASP A 579 -3.70 16.56 28.08
N PRO A 580 -4.71 17.37 27.74
CA PRO A 580 -6.11 16.94 27.74
C PRO A 580 -6.48 16.09 26.51
N GLU A 581 -5.67 15.98 25.46
CA GLU A 581 -6.04 15.30 24.20
C GLU A 581 -5.70 13.79 24.20
N SER A 582 -4.47 13.42 24.59
CA SER A 582 -3.79 12.10 24.81
C SER A 582 -4.43 10.70 24.52
N LYS A 583 -5.74 10.49 24.51
CA LYS A 583 -6.47 9.20 24.32
C LYS A 583 -5.96 7.98 25.15
N ARG A 584 -5.49 8.19 26.39
CA ARG A 584 -5.19 7.12 27.37
C ARG A 584 -5.68 7.52 28.76
N ASN A 585 -6.03 6.58 29.63
CA ASN A 585 -6.31 6.87 31.04
C ASN A 585 -5.11 7.54 31.73
N TYR A 586 -5.38 8.47 32.66
CA TYR A 586 -4.35 9.09 33.49
C TYR A 586 -3.67 8.06 34.37
N ARG A 587 -2.39 8.26 34.63
CA ARG A 587 -1.59 7.42 35.53
C ARG A 587 -1.00 8.36 36.58
N PRO A 588 -1.76 8.66 37.66
CA PRO A 588 -1.21 9.42 38.77
C PRO A 588 -0.07 8.62 39.42
N GLY A 589 0.87 9.32 40.04
CA GLY A 589 1.95 8.68 40.77
C GLY A 589 2.72 9.64 41.65
N PHE A 590 3.43 9.05 42.61
CA PHE A 590 4.26 9.75 43.59
C PHE A 590 5.72 9.45 43.32
N VAL A 591 6.58 10.46 43.46
CA VAL A 591 8.03 10.25 43.55
C VAL A 591 8.32 9.62 44.90
N LEU A 592 9.02 8.49 44.91
CA LEU A 592 9.33 7.79 46.16
C LEU A 592 10.64 8.32 46.76
N PRO A 593 10.71 8.54 48.08
CA PRO A 593 11.96 8.75 48.80
C PRO A 593 12.93 7.58 48.53
N PRO A 594 14.26 7.80 48.38
CA PRO A 594 15.20 6.74 48.02
C PRO A 594 15.12 5.49 48.91
N ALA A 595 14.99 5.68 50.23
CA ALA A 595 14.87 4.61 51.21
C ALA A 595 13.62 3.72 50.99
N LEU A 596 12.48 4.31 50.60
CA LEU A 596 11.27 3.56 50.28
C LEU A 596 11.38 2.94 48.88
N ALA A 597 11.94 3.67 47.92
CA ALA A 597 12.10 3.23 46.54
C ALA A 597 12.90 1.92 46.43
N GLY A 598 13.98 1.77 47.22
CA GLY A 598 14.77 0.53 47.27
C GLY A 598 13.98 -0.69 47.79
N GLN A 599 12.95 -0.49 48.61
CA GLN A 599 12.15 -1.57 49.21
C GLN A 599 10.94 -1.98 48.35
N VAL A 600 10.37 -1.04 47.57
CA VAL A 600 9.16 -1.27 46.74
C VAL A 600 9.42 -1.38 45.24
N THR A 601 10.68 -1.30 44.81
CA THR A 601 11.09 -1.61 43.43
C THR A 601 11.36 -3.11 43.35
N THR A 602 10.72 -3.79 42.40
CA THR A 602 10.98 -5.22 42.15
C THR A 602 12.47 -5.42 41.84
N PRO A 603 13.20 -6.25 42.62
CA PRO A 603 14.59 -6.60 42.32
C PRO A 603 14.73 -7.11 40.89
N ALA A 604 15.84 -6.81 40.22
CA ALA A 604 16.06 -7.19 38.82
C ALA A 604 15.93 -8.70 38.59
N GLU A 605 16.36 -9.50 39.58
CA GLU A 605 16.25 -10.96 39.64
C GLU A 605 14.79 -11.47 39.65
N LEU A 606 13.86 -10.69 40.20
CA LEU A 606 12.41 -10.99 40.26
C LEU A 606 11.61 -10.33 39.12
N ILE A 607 12.28 -9.67 38.16
CA ILE A 607 11.64 -9.23 36.93
C ILE A 607 11.64 -10.43 35.96
N PRO A 608 10.47 -11.00 35.59
CA PRO A 608 10.43 -12.09 34.63
C PRO A 608 11.09 -11.63 33.33
N ASN A 609 12.18 -12.28 32.97
CA ASN A 609 12.88 -12.02 31.72
C ASN A 609 11.88 -12.35 30.58
N PRO A 610 11.44 -11.36 29.77
CA PRO A 610 10.29 -11.53 28.87
C PRO A 610 10.53 -12.55 27.74
N THR A 611 11.75 -13.09 27.66
CA THR A 611 12.20 -14.15 26.76
C THR A 611 11.87 -15.58 27.22
N LYS A 612 11.49 -15.81 28.50
CA LYS A 612 11.23 -17.16 29.05
C LYS A 612 9.74 -17.54 29.16
N HIS A 613 8.89 -17.10 28.24
CA HIS A 613 7.54 -17.67 28.11
C HIS A 613 7.57 -18.92 27.23
N ASN A 614 7.42 -20.09 27.87
CA ASN A 614 7.15 -21.40 27.29
C ASN A 614 7.82 -21.67 25.94
N ALA A 615 9.09 -22.08 25.97
CA ALA A 615 9.77 -22.65 24.82
C ALA A 615 9.06 -23.94 24.38
N ARG A 616 8.06 -23.80 23.50
CA ARG A 616 7.68 -24.89 22.60
C ARG A 616 8.93 -25.31 21.82
N PRO A 617 9.06 -26.59 21.45
CA PRO A 617 10.23 -27.09 20.72
C PRO A 617 10.48 -26.19 19.49
N PRO A 618 11.74 -25.78 19.24
CA PRO A 618 12.05 -24.87 18.15
C PRO A 618 11.55 -25.48 16.83
N PRO A 619 10.92 -24.68 15.95
CA PRO A 619 10.46 -25.21 14.67
C PRO A 619 11.65 -25.70 13.87
N LEU A 620 11.62 -26.99 13.50
CA LEU A 620 12.68 -27.67 12.76
C LEU A 620 13.15 -26.84 11.56
N LEU A 621 14.40 -26.39 11.62
CA LEU A 621 15.07 -25.77 10.49
C LEU A 621 15.38 -26.87 9.48
N LEU A 622 14.63 -26.91 8.39
CA LEU A 622 14.93 -27.83 7.29
C LEU A 622 16.02 -27.20 6.43
N PRO A 623 17.15 -27.89 6.18
CA PRO A 623 18.23 -27.35 5.36
C PRO A 623 17.72 -27.08 3.93
N PRO A 624 18.27 -26.07 3.24
CA PRO A 624 17.94 -25.82 1.84
C PRO A 624 18.41 -26.99 0.96
N SER A 625 17.65 -27.30 -0.09
CA SER A 625 18.09 -28.25 -1.10
C SER A 625 19.38 -27.78 -1.78
N SER A 626 20.30 -28.72 -2.03
CA SER A 626 21.50 -28.48 -2.84
C SER A 626 21.21 -28.37 -4.34
N ALA A 627 20.00 -28.77 -4.78
CA ALA A 627 19.59 -28.66 -6.17
C ALA A 627 19.33 -27.19 -6.55
N ARG A 628 20.18 -26.65 -7.44
CA ARG A 628 19.95 -25.37 -8.13
C ARG A 628 19.64 -25.64 -9.60
N GLY A 629 18.75 -24.84 -10.17
CA GLY A 629 18.46 -24.86 -11.60
C GLY A 629 19.69 -24.51 -12.44
N ARG A 630 19.71 -25.00 -13.68
CA ARG A 630 20.88 -24.89 -14.58
C ARG A 630 20.98 -23.54 -15.30
N LEU A 631 19.95 -22.71 -15.23
CA LEU A 631 19.84 -21.46 -15.99
C LEU A 631 19.89 -20.22 -15.08
N GLU A 632 20.42 -19.11 -15.57
CA GLU A 632 20.28 -17.82 -14.90
C GLU A 632 18.80 -17.40 -14.88
N VAL A 633 18.29 -16.97 -13.72
CA VAL A 633 16.99 -16.31 -13.62
C VAL A 633 17.05 -15.00 -14.41
N THR A 634 16.11 -14.77 -15.33
CA THR A 634 16.07 -13.56 -16.17
C THR A 634 14.85 -12.71 -15.91
N GLU A 635 15.05 -11.40 -15.86
CA GLU A 635 13.99 -10.40 -15.84
C GLU A 635 13.31 -10.27 -17.21
N SER A 636 12.12 -9.65 -17.22
CA SER A 636 11.41 -9.27 -18.44
C SER A 636 12.23 -8.31 -19.32
N ALA A 637 12.28 -8.57 -20.62
CA ALA A 637 13.02 -7.75 -21.58
C ALA A 637 12.29 -6.47 -22.06
N LEU A 638 10.99 -6.31 -21.77
CA LEU A 638 10.25 -5.13 -22.24
C LEU A 638 10.76 -3.85 -21.57
N LEU A 639 10.82 -2.76 -22.33
CA LEU A 639 11.05 -1.41 -21.82
C LEU A 639 9.75 -0.58 -21.86
N PRO A 640 8.89 -0.62 -20.82
CA PRO A 640 7.63 0.12 -20.78
C PRO A 640 7.74 1.64 -21.04
N ALA A 641 8.92 2.23 -20.81
CA ALA A 641 9.16 3.63 -21.15
C ALA A 641 9.26 3.87 -22.67
N GLU A 642 9.89 2.95 -23.42
CA GLU A 642 9.95 3.03 -24.88
C GLU A 642 8.61 2.73 -25.54
N ALA A 643 7.83 1.79 -24.98
CA ALA A 643 6.44 1.56 -25.39
C ALA A 643 5.62 2.86 -25.26
N ARG A 644 5.59 3.50 -24.08
CA ARG A 644 4.84 4.77 -23.93
C ARG A 644 5.35 5.88 -24.86
N LYS A 645 6.66 5.97 -25.13
CA LYS A 645 7.21 6.90 -26.12
C LYS A 645 6.74 6.55 -27.54
N ALA A 646 6.65 5.28 -27.92
CA ALA A 646 6.13 4.84 -29.21
C ALA A 646 4.66 5.24 -29.41
N CYS A 647 3.81 5.02 -28.41
CA CYS A 647 2.42 5.50 -28.41
C CYS A 647 2.34 7.03 -28.59
N ARG A 648 3.19 7.81 -27.91
CA ARG A 648 3.22 9.27 -28.08
C ARG A 648 3.70 9.69 -29.47
N ARG A 649 4.69 8.98 -30.05
CA ARG A 649 5.15 9.22 -31.43
C ARG A 649 4.00 8.99 -32.42
N LEU A 650 3.27 7.88 -32.27
CA LEU A 650 2.07 7.56 -33.06
C LEU A 650 1.03 8.69 -32.99
N ALA A 651 0.70 9.15 -31.78
CA ALA A 651 -0.22 10.28 -31.62
C ALA A 651 0.32 11.59 -32.22
N SER A 652 1.61 11.91 -32.03
CA SER A 652 2.20 13.15 -32.54
C SER A 652 2.33 13.22 -34.07
N ALA A 653 2.30 12.07 -34.75
CA ALA A 653 2.36 11.96 -36.21
C ALA A 653 0.96 11.92 -36.86
N ALA A 654 -0.11 11.99 -36.07
CA ALA A 654 -1.49 12.00 -36.53
C ALA A 654 -2.13 13.40 -36.47
N THR A 655 -2.80 13.79 -37.54
CA THR A 655 -3.72 14.94 -37.57
C THR A 655 -5.16 14.42 -37.60
N LEU A 656 -6.02 14.91 -36.71
CA LEU A 656 -7.44 14.57 -36.69
C LEU A 656 -8.29 15.78 -37.05
N VAL A 657 -9.17 15.61 -38.03
CA VAL A 657 -10.27 16.55 -38.31
C VAL A 657 -11.56 15.89 -37.88
N VAL A 658 -12.27 16.53 -36.94
CA VAL A 658 -13.50 16.01 -36.32
C VAL A 658 -14.66 16.91 -36.72
N VAL A 659 -15.54 16.36 -37.56
CA VAL A 659 -16.76 17.02 -38.03
C VAL A 659 -17.95 16.35 -37.35
N VAL A 660 -18.55 17.05 -36.40
CA VAL A 660 -19.82 16.67 -35.78
C VAL A 660 -20.94 17.33 -36.60
N SER A 661 -21.97 16.58 -37.00
CA SER A 661 -23.13 17.19 -37.64
C SER A 661 -23.83 18.17 -36.68
N PRO A 662 -24.59 19.16 -37.17
CA PRO A 662 -25.31 20.09 -36.31
C PRO A 662 -26.13 19.34 -35.27
N LEU A 663 -25.91 19.66 -33.99
CA LEU A 663 -26.78 19.16 -32.93
C LEU A 663 -28.19 19.71 -33.15
N PRO A 664 -29.26 18.94 -32.88
CA PRO A 664 -30.61 19.47 -32.93
C PRO A 664 -30.69 20.72 -32.03
N PRO A 665 -31.34 21.80 -32.47
CA PRO A 665 -31.37 23.05 -31.72
C PRO A 665 -31.92 22.77 -30.33
N LYS A 666 -31.14 23.14 -29.31
CA LYS A 666 -31.54 22.96 -27.91
C LYS A 666 -32.82 23.77 -27.72
N ARG A 667 -33.97 23.08 -27.61
CA ARG A 667 -35.29 23.71 -27.40
C ARG A 667 -35.14 24.79 -26.33
N GLU A 668 -35.34 26.05 -26.72
CA GLU A 668 -35.25 27.19 -25.82
C GLU A 668 -36.45 27.14 -24.88
N ALA A 669 -36.25 26.43 -23.77
CA ALA A 669 -37.18 26.44 -22.67
C ALA A 669 -37.18 27.82 -22.05
N HIS A 670 -38.34 28.47 -21.99
CA HIS A 670 -38.52 29.66 -21.16
C HIS A 670 -38.00 29.34 -19.74
N PRO A 671 -37.12 30.16 -19.14
CA PRO A 671 -36.39 29.77 -17.92
C PRO A 671 -37.29 29.49 -16.71
N LEU A 672 -38.55 29.95 -16.74
CA LEU A 672 -39.57 29.68 -15.73
C LEU A 672 -40.49 28.48 -16.04
N MET A 673 -40.37 27.86 -17.23
CA MET A 673 -41.23 26.74 -17.63
C MET A 673 -40.49 25.40 -17.61
N ALA A 674 -40.84 24.56 -16.65
CA ALA A 674 -40.60 23.14 -16.74
C ALA A 674 -41.48 22.53 -17.87
N ILE A 675 -40.81 22.33 -19.02
CA ILE A 675 -41.37 21.90 -20.32
C ILE A 675 -42.30 20.68 -20.21
N ASP A 676 -41.99 19.78 -19.29
CA ASP A 676 -42.72 18.53 -19.08
C ASP A 676 -42.88 18.24 -17.57
N ALA A 677 -43.79 17.31 -17.25
CA ALA A 677 -44.06 16.91 -15.87
C ALA A 677 -42.90 16.15 -15.20
N ARG A 678 -41.92 15.62 -15.97
CA ARG A 678 -40.73 14.97 -15.39
C ARG A 678 -39.76 16.01 -14.85
N ARG A 679 -39.57 17.14 -15.55
CA ARG A 679 -38.78 18.29 -15.10
C ARG A 679 -39.45 19.09 -13.96
N ARG A 680 -40.77 18.95 -13.75
CA ARG A 680 -41.49 19.51 -12.59
C ARG A 680 -41.30 18.69 -11.31
N ARG A 681 -41.04 17.39 -11.43
CA ARG A 681 -40.73 16.56 -10.26
C ARG A 681 -39.32 16.92 -9.79
N HIS A 682 -39.19 17.32 -8.53
CA HIS A 682 -37.91 17.35 -7.80
C HIS A 682 -37.37 15.93 -7.51
N GLY A 683 -37.71 14.96 -8.35
CA GLY A 683 -37.30 13.57 -8.21
C GLY A 683 -35.87 13.35 -8.68
N ARG A 684 -35.20 12.37 -8.06
CA ARG A 684 -33.89 11.91 -8.51
C ARG A 684 -34.03 11.31 -9.90
N CYS A 685 -33.26 11.80 -10.85
CA CYS A 685 -33.15 11.13 -12.14
C CYS A 685 -32.47 9.78 -11.95
N THR A 686 -33.03 8.76 -12.59
CA THR A 686 -32.46 7.41 -12.62
C THR A 686 -31.07 7.43 -13.26
N HIS A 687 -30.30 6.37 -13.03
CA HIS A 687 -28.98 6.22 -13.67
C HIS A 687 -29.10 6.27 -15.21
N ALA A 688 -30.06 5.53 -15.78
CA ALA A 688 -30.33 5.52 -17.22
C ALA A 688 -30.68 6.93 -17.76
N GLU A 689 -31.50 7.72 -17.07
CA GLU A 689 -31.79 9.10 -17.46
C GLU A 689 -30.55 10.02 -17.40
N ASN A 690 -29.65 9.81 -16.44
CA ASN A 690 -28.39 10.56 -16.37
C ASN A 690 -27.42 10.15 -17.50
N VAL A 691 -27.36 8.87 -17.86
CA VAL A 691 -26.58 8.39 -19.02
C VAL A 691 -27.13 8.98 -20.32
N ALA A 692 -28.45 8.91 -20.54
CA ALA A 692 -29.11 9.42 -21.74
C ALA A 692 -29.04 10.96 -21.86
N ARG A 693 -29.08 11.71 -20.74
CA ARG A 693 -29.12 13.19 -20.73
C ARG A 693 -28.02 13.86 -21.57
N TYR A 694 -26.82 13.28 -21.60
CA TYR A 694 -25.68 13.83 -22.35
C TYR A 694 -25.15 12.87 -23.41
N ALA A 695 -25.85 11.77 -23.71
CA ALA A 695 -25.56 10.96 -24.91
C ALA A 695 -25.77 11.82 -26.17
N LEU A 696 -25.01 11.57 -27.23
CA LEU A 696 -25.30 12.15 -28.53
C LEU A 696 -26.72 11.74 -28.98
N PRO A 697 -27.55 12.70 -29.44
CA PRO A 697 -28.87 12.37 -29.99
C PRO A 697 -28.76 11.48 -31.23
N ASP A 698 -29.78 10.62 -31.41
CA ASP A 698 -29.92 9.82 -32.62
C ASP A 698 -29.85 10.69 -33.90
N GLY A 699 -29.18 10.18 -34.92
CA GLY A 699 -28.93 10.91 -36.17
C GLY A 699 -27.77 11.91 -36.12
N VAL A 700 -27.18 12.21 -34.96
CA VAL A 700 -25.95 13.01 -34.90
C VAL A 700 -24.75 12.15 -35.31
N THR A 701 -24.13 12.50 -36.44
CA THR A 701 -22.96 11.79 -36.96
C THR A 701 -21.66 12.48 -36.52
N VAL A 702 -20.68 11.68 -36.10
CA VAL A 702 -19.33 12.14 -35.78
C VAL A 702 -18.38 11.56 -36.83
N LYS A 703 -17.95 12.40 -37.78
CA LYS A 703 -17.00 12.02 -38.84
C LYS A 703 -15.59 12.38 -38.39
N ILE A 704 -14.75 11.37 -38.21
CA ILE A 704 -13.36 11.50 -37.79
C ILE A 704 -12.47 11.19 -39.00
N GLN A 705 -11.84 12.21 -39.57
CA GLN A 705 -10.82 12.06 -40.59
C GLN A 705 -9.45 12.02 -39.91
N LEU A 706 -8.83 10.84 -39.93
CA LEU A 706 -7.48 10.61 -39.42
C LEU A 706 -6.48 10.69 -40.57
N ARG A 707 -5.45 11.53 -40.44
CA ARG A 707 -4.34 11.64 -41.40
C ARG A 707 -3.04 11.27 -40.68
N ALA A 708 -2.41 10.19 -41.12
CA ALA A 708 -1.13 9.69 -40.62
C ALA A 708 -0.47 8.82 -41.71
N PRO A 709 0.83 8.47 -41.60
CA PRO A 709 1.46 7.46 -42.46
C PRO A 709 0.67 6.14 -42.49
N ALA A 710 0.66 5.44 -43.62
CA ALA A 710 -0.20 4.26 -43.85
C ALA A 710 -0.04 3.16 -42.77
N GLN A 711 1.19 2.87 -42.34
CA GLN A 711 1.49 1.91 -41.26
C GLN A 711 0.83 2.32 -39.93
N GLN A 712 0.78 3.62 -39.63
CA GLN A 712 0.14 4.16 -38.43
C GLN A 712 -1.39 4.12 -38.52
N LEU A 713 -1.95 4.36 -39.70
CA LEU A 713 -3.39 4.21 -39.94
C LEU A 713 -3.84 2.75 -39.73
N ALA A 714 -3.10 1.78 -40.27
CA ALA A 714 -3.39 0.36 -40.08
C ALA A 714 -3.36 -0.06 -38.60
N LEU A 715 -2.37 0.42 -37.85
CA LEU A 715 -2.28 0.20 -36.41
C LEU A 715 -3.43 0.84 -35.63
N LEU A 716 -3.77 2.10 -35.91
CA LEU A 716 -4.86 2.80 -35.23
C LEU A 716 -6.23 2.18 -35.55
N ALA A 717 -6.40 1.63 -36.76
CA ALA A 717 -7.57 0.79 -37.09
C ALA A 717 -7.58 -0.51 -36.28
N ALA A 718 -6.45 -1.23 -36.19
CA ALA A 718 -6.37 -2.45 -35.38
C ALA A 718 -6.67 -2.22 -33.89
N LEU A 719 -6.26 -1.07 -33.34
CA LEU A 719 -6.59 -0.67 -31.96
C LEU A 719 -8.09 -0.44 -31.73
N ARG A 720 -8.81 0.11 -32.71
CA ARG A 720 -10.29 0.27 -32.66
C ARG A 720 -11.04 -1.07 -32.67
N HIS A 721 -10.48 -2.10 -33.28
CA HIS A 721 -11.15 -3.41 -33.42
C HIS A 721 -10.85 -4.39 -32.28
N ARG A 722 -9.68 -4.33 -31.64
CA ARG A 722 -9.23 -5.32 -30.64
C ARG A 722 -9.92 -5.22 -29.27
N THR A 723 -10.60 -4.12 -28.99
CA THR A 723 -11.21 -3.81 -27.70
C THR A 723 -12.60 -4.43 -27.50
N THR A 724 -13.11 -5.20 -28.47
CA THR A 724 -14.41 -5.89 -28.40
C THR A 724 -14.32 -7.24 -27.67
N THR A 725 -13.86 -7.25 -26.42
CA THR A 725 -13.82 -8.47 -25.59
C THR A 725 -15.10 -8.60 -24.76
N SER A 726 -15.96 -9.52 -25.18
CA SER A 726 -17.22 -9.98 -24.55
C SER A 726 -18.29 -8.91 -24.30
N PRO A 727 -19.58 -9.18 -24.66
CA PRO A 727 -20.66 -8.35 -24.14
C PRO A 727 -20.63 -8.39 -22.59
N PRO A 728 -21.03 -7.30 -21.90
CA PRO A 728 -21.13 -7.32 -20.45
C PRO A 728 -21.99 -8.53 -20.03
N PRO A 729 -21.61 -9.28 -18.98
CA PRO A 729 -22.38 -10.43 -18.55
C PRO A 729 -23.82 -9.98 -18.35
N ALA A 730 -24.75 -10.62 -19.06
CA ALA A 730 -26.17 -10.25 -19.03
C ALA A 730 -26.59 -10.13 -17.57
N ALA A 731 -27.16 -8.97 -17.21
CA ALA A 731 -27.40 -8.62 -15.81
C ALA A 731 -28.32 -9.68 -15.16
N GLY A 732 -27.71 -10.63 -14.47
CA GLY A 732 -28.42 -11.63 -13.70
C GLY A 732 -29.27 -10.90 -12.68
N SER A 733 -30.58 -11.18 -12.68
CA SER A 733 -31.52 -10.61 -11.73
C SER A 733 -31.07 -10.93 -10.31
N ALA A 734 -30.65 -9.89 -9.59
CA ALA A 734 -30.39 -9.90 -8.15
C ALA A 734 -31.69 -9.68 -7.37
#